data_AF-A0A0P7YL24-F1
#
_entry.id   AF-A0A0P7YL24-F1
#
_cell.length_a   1.000
_cell.length_b   1.000
_cell.length_c   1.000
_cell.angle_alpha   90.00
_cell.angle_beta   90.00
_cell.angle_gamma   90.00
#
_symmetry.space_group_name_H-M   'P 1'
#
loop_
_entity.id
_entity.type
_entity.pdbx_description
1 polymer ?
#
loop_
_entity_poly.entity_id
_entity_poly.type
_entity_poly.pdbx_seq_one_letter_code
_entity_poly.pdbx_strand_id
1 'polypeptide(L)'
;MVRIRFLLLFFLIITCLPIYGQDIEGYSKEEITEFSGKVEDQIRFLEYLLNTIGSSETSTRDKDVIIRESYLKIFRDGTVQVEDDLVLDRKVVTNKDVTAYLKDIEFFFQDVNFKFKVREVKPGQKENGEVFFVVSMDRTIEATVKDGNKITDTKPRFVEVNLEENSQELKIASIYTTKLSRDEELLEWWEILDPHWKGYFLDRFTLSATDSISLDELYKFVSVDSLDISGTDSLLDLTPLEALRELKFIDLSDTRIVDLGPISNVTFLEYLDVSNTPASDIQFIKYSERLKQLDISETQIAEIDPLLNLKSLERLKMVRTPVLSFQVLNEFQNLQYLDLTESGFNNSENIKDLKRLKELNLSKNYLINFSSLSELDSLKNIDLSETNIIDLSPLRGLDLLETINITNTEVADISGLNAKSNLRKVLADETKLSVISADNFIRANSDVLLIHHVRDLESWWTALSEPWKNVLRKANPQIRGENPDVELLTSTIGLESLDLAGMEVKTLNPITRFVKLRKIDFSDNPIADLLPLSEVKTLQEVKAENTDVQDLVPLTNLDSLVRLNFSGSPIESILPIQSLGNLSYLNVNQANFLEEEVPQLLQIKPNLTLVYRSEELANWWETLPETWSEQLRRQFSLPENPSTEQLHNLTALSALSFERVSFSNLFPLKAFVNLRELSIFDAPLTDISLVAELRLITKLRLSQVPVSDFTPVSSLFQLTSLDISNTGIEDLTSLSNLSELRVLNISGTNLKALKGLESLLRLEELDVASTNLRSLRPIEDLPNLIKLSCFNTRLSSRTVDRFRESNPNCEVRYY
;
A
#
# COMPACT_ATOMS: atom_id res chain seq x y z
N MET A 1 28.72 77.49 16.80
CA MET A 1 29.12 78.46 15.75
C MET A 1 28.26 78.16 14.52
N VAL A 2 27.30 79.05 14.20
CA VAL A 2 26.70 79.35 12.87
C VAL A 2 26.52 78.15 11.89
N ARG A 3 25.33 77.73 11.43
CA ARG A 3 24.35 78.49 10.62
C ARG A 3 23.07 77.67 10.33
N ILE A 4 21.96 78.40 10.29
CA ILE A 4 20.61 78.08 9.80
C ILE A 4 20.60 77.73 8.30
N ARG A 5 19.82 76.72 7.88
CA ARG A 5 19.06 76.62 6.60
C ARG A 5 17.84 75.69 6.80
N PHE A 6 16.65 76.27 7.01
CA PHE A 6 15.52 76.24 6.06
C PHE A 6 15.13 74.83 5.58
N LEU A 7 14.16 74.21 6.27
CA LEU A 7 13.22 73.29 5.63
C LEU A 7 11.85 73.97 5.61
N LEU A 8 11.34 74.19 4.41
CA LEU A 8 9.98 74.63 4.16
C LEU A 8 9.02 73.56 4.68
N LEU A 9 8.33 73.83 5.79
CA LEU A 9 7.07 73.14 6.09
C LEU A 9 6.05 73.63 5.06
N PHE A 10 5.69 72.76 4.12
CA PHE A 10 4.47 72.92 3.33
C PHE A 10 3.31 72.55 4.26
N PHE A 11 2.85 73.56 5.00
CA PHE A 11 1.59 73.49 5.73
C PHE A 11 0.48 73.46 4.67
N LEU A 12 -0.08 72.29 4.38
CA LEU A 12 -1.41 72.22 3.76
C LEU A 12 -2.43 72.46 4.89
N ILE A 13 -2.49 73.69 5.38
CA ILE A 13 -3.66 74.18 6.10
C ILE A 13 -4.78 74.15 5.06
N ILE A 14 -5.73 73.23 5.17
CA ILE A 14 -7.07 73.48 4.65
C ILE A 14 -7.60 74.64 5.48
N THR A 15 -7.27 75.85 5.06
CA THR A 15 -8.01 77.03 5.49
C THR A 15 -9.41 76.79 4.95
N CYS A 16 -10.38 76.61 5.86
CA CYS A 16 -11.77 76.94 5.58
C CYS A 16 -11.83 78.40 5.09
N LEU A 17 -11.58 78.60 3.80
CA LEU A 17 -12.15 79.73 3.09
C LEU A 17 -13.66 79.43 2.96
N PRO A 18 -14.54 80.40 3.19
CA PRO A 18 -15.96 80.21 2.96
C PRO A 18 -16.16 79.99 1.45
N ILE A 19 -16.36 78.73 1.05
CA ILE A 19 -16.74 78.38 -0.32
C ILE A 19 -18.19 78.80 -0.49
N TYR A 20 -18.39 80.04 -0.96
CA TYR A 20 -19.64 80.46 -1.56
C TYR A 20 -19.70 79.87 -2.98
N GLY A 21 -20.54 78.84 -3.15
CA GLY A 21 -21.07 78.36 -4.43
C GLY A 21 -20.08 78.15 -5.58
N GLN A 22 -19.38 77.01 -5.62
CA GLN A 22 -18.87 76.48 -6.88
C GLN A 22 -20.06 75.90 -7.67
N ASP A 23 -20.24 76.33 -8.93
CA ASP A 23 -21.08 75.59 -9.87
C ASP A 23 -20.36 74.28 -10.21
N ILE A 24 -21.03 73.13 -10.00
CA ILE A 24 -20.50 71.80 -10.33
C ILE A 24 -20.70 71.57 -11.83
N GLU A 25 -19.60 71.36 -12.55
CA GLU A 25 -19.62 71.28 -14.01
C GLU A 25 -20.42 70.05 -14.46
N GLY A 26 -21.49 70.28 -15.23
CA GLY A 26 -22.38 69.22 -15.73
C GLY A 26 -23.70 69.02 -14.97
N TYR A 27 -23.93 69.73 -13.85
CA TYR A 27 -25.13 69.55 -13.00
C TYR A 27 -25.83 70.88 -12.67
N SER A 28 -27.17 70.89 -12.66
CA SER A 28 -27.98 72.02 -12.21
C SER A 28 -28.01 72.16 -10.68
N LYS A 29 -28.36 73.35 -10.19
CA LYS A 29 -28.48 73.60 -8.73
C LYS A 29 -29.61 72.77 -8.12
N GLU A 30 -30.68 72.53 -8.88
CA GLU A 30 -31.79 71.66 -8.49
C GLU A 30 -31.33 70.20 -8.34
N GLU A 31 -30.57 69.67 -9.29
CA GLU A 31 -30.02 68.30 -9.24
C GLU A 31 -29.07 68.11 -8.05
N ILE A 32 -28.16 69.06 -7.80
CA ILE A 32 -27.25 69.00 -6.64
C ILE A 32 -28.02 69.05 -5.31
N THR A 33 -29.13 69.80 -5.25
CA THR A 33 -30.00 69.85 -4.06
C THR A 33 -30.72 68.50 -3.86
N GLU A 34 -31.23 67.89 -4.94
CA GLU A 34 -31.85 66.57 -4.89
C GLU A 34 -30.86 65.49 -4.43
N PHE A 35 -29.64 65.47 -4.98
CA PHE A 35 -28.60 64.54 -4.58
C PHE A 35 -28.19 64.75 -3.11
N SER A 36 -28.09 66.00 -2.65
CA SER A 36 -27.81 66.29 -1.23
C SER A 36 -28.88 65.71 -0.30
N GLY A 37 -30.16 65.75 -0.69
CA GLY A 37 -31.25 65.09 0.04
C GLY A 37 -31.13 63.57 0.05
N LYS A 38 -30.77 62.95 -1.08
CA LYS A 38 -30.52 61.50 -1.18
C LYS A 38 -29.29 61.07 -0.36
N VAL A 39 -28.27 61.92 -0.24
CA VAL A 39 -27.12 61.68 0.64
C VAL A 39 -27.58 61.62 2.11
N GLU A 40 -28.46 62.51 2.57
CA GLU A 40 -29.03 62.40 3.92
C GLU A 40 -29.84 61.10 4.12
N ASP A 41 -30.64 60.68 3.13
CA ASP A 41 -31.34 59.39 3.16
C ASP A 41 -30.36 58.22 3.29
N GLN A 42 -29.22 58.29 2.61
CA GLN A 42 -28.19 57.27 2.68
C GLN A 42 -27.51 57.20 4.05
N ILE A 43 -27.31 58.35 4.71
CA ILE A 43 -26.83 58.40 6.10
C ILE A 43 -27.86 57.84 7.08
N ARG A 44 -29.16 58.12 6.88
CA ARG A 44 -30.24 57.49 7.66
C ARG A 44 -30.28 55.98 7.47
N PHE A 45 -30.05 55.50 6.24
CA PHE A 45 -29.98 54.08 5.96
C PHE A 45 -28.73 53.43 6.57
N LEU A 46 -27.57 54.13 6.55
CA LEU A 46 -26.37 53.67 7.27
C LEU A 46 -26.67 53.51 8.76
N GLU A 47 -27.30 54.50 9.41
CA GLU A 47 -27.71 54.40 10.81
C GLU A 47 -28.59 53.17 11.05
N TYR A 48 -29.63 52.97 10.23
CA TYR A 48 -30.51 51.80 10.31
C TYR A 48 -29.75 50.48 10.15
N LEU A 49 -28.82 50.41 9.20
CA LEU A 49 -28.01 49.23 8.92
C LEU A 49 -27.11 48.87 10.12
N LEU A 50 -26.38 49.85 10.67
CA LEU A 50 -25.52 49.63 11.84
C LEU A 50 -26.33 49.23 13.07
N ASN A 51 -27.49 49.85 13.29
CA ASN A 51 -28.40 49.50 14.39
C ASN A 51 -29.00 48.11 14.24
N THR A 52 -29.27 47.68 13.00
CA THR A 52 -29.77 46.34 12.74
C THR A 52 -28.72 45.29 13.11
N ILE A 53 -27.45 45.50 12.73
CA ILE A 53 -26.34 44.62 13.12
C ILE A 53 -26.12 44.65 14.64
N GLY A 54 -26.17 45.85 15.22
CA GLY A 54 -25.92 46.10 16.63
C GLY A 54 -27.01 45.62 17.58
N SER A 55 -28.25 45.43 17.11
CA SER A 55 -29.37 45.08 17.98
C SER A 55 -29.30 43.62 18.46
N SER A 56 -29.60 43.39 19.73
CA SER A 56 -29.75 42.04 20.31
C SER A 56 -30.97 41.28 19.79
N GLU A 57 -31.97 41.99 19.24
CA GLU A 57 -33.22 41.40 18.71
C GLU A 57 -33.07 40.89 17.27
N THR A 58 -32.01 41.31 16.57
CA THR A 58 -31.76 40.90 15.18
C THR A 58 -31.17 39.49 15.16
N SER A 59 -31.74 38.62 14.32
CA SER A 59 -31.24 37.24 14.21
C SER A 59 -29.81 37.20 13.66
N THR A 60 -29.00 36.24 14.11
CA THR A 60 -27.63 36.03 13.61
C THR A 60 -27.59 35.90 12.10
N ARG A 61 -28.60 35.24 11.50
CA ARG A 61 -28.72 35.11 10.04
C ARG A 61 -28.86 36.46 9.35
N ASP A 62 -29.69 37.36 9.88
CA ASP A 62 -29.90 38.67 9.26
C ASP A 62 -28.65 39.54 9.41
N LYS A 63 -27.96 39.46 10.55
CA LYS A 63 -26.65 40.11 10.75
C LYS A 63 -25.63 39.62 9.72
N ASP A 64 -25.52 38.31 9.53
CA ASP A 64 -24.60 37.69 8.57
C ASP A 64 -24.88 38.17 7.13
N VAL A 65 -26.15 38.20 6.71
CA VAL A 65 -26.55 38.70 5.38
C VAL A 65 -26.18 40.17 5.19
N ILE A 66 -26.27 40.97 6.25
CA ILE A 66 -25.90 42.37 6.18
C ILE A 66 -24.39 42.54 6.02
N ILE A 67 -23.60 41.89 6.89
CA ILE A 67 -22.14 41.98 6.94
C ILE A 67 -21.51 41.47 5.64
N ARG A 68 -22.09 40.43 5.01
CA ARG A 68 -21.50 39.77 3.84
C ARG A 68 -21.98 40.36 2.51
N GLU A 69 -23.25 40.73 2.41
CA GLU A 69 -23.87 41.06 1.11
C GLU A 69 -24.54 42.44 1.10
N SER A 70 -25.34 42.77 2.11
CA SER A 70 -26.23 43.93 2.01
C SER A 70 -25.51 45.27 2.12
N TYR A 71 -24.31 45.33 2.70
CA TYR A 71 -23.55 46.58 2.84
C TYR A 71 -23.18 47.21 1.49
N LEU A 72 -23.03 46.41 0.43
CA LEU A 72 -22.74 46.88 -0.95
C LEU A 72 -23.86 47.76 -1.53
N LYS A 73 -25.04 47.76 -0.90
CA LYS A 73 -26.12 48.69 -1.26
C LYS A 73 -25.75 50.14 -0.98
N ILE A 74 -24.94 50.40 0.04
CA ILE A 74 -24.58 51.77 0.46
C ILE A 74 -23.10 52.11 0.40
N PHE A 75 -22.20 51.13 0.47
CA PHE A 75 -20.77 51.35 0.30
C PHE A 75 -20.35 51.07 -1.14
N ARG A 76 -19.36 51.80 -1.64
CA ARG A 76 -18.83 51.65 -3.01
C ARG A 76 -18.35 50.21 -3.28
N ASP A 77 -17.60 49.66 -2.34
CA ASP A 77 -17.09 48.29 -2.36
C ASP A 77 -16.65 47.89 -0.94
N GLY A 78 -16.21 46.64 -0.76
CA GLY A 78 -15.70 46.15 0.52
C GLY A 78 -14.43 46.83 1.01
N THR A 79 -13.62 47.41 0.11
CA THR A 79 -12.34 48.05 0.44
C THR A 79 -12.49 49.49 0.93
N VAL A 80 -13.71 50.03 0.92
CA VAL A 80 -14.01 51.34 1.50
C VAL A 80 -13.53 51.39 2.95
N GLN A 81 -12.82 52.46 3.26
CA GLN A 81 -12.18 52.64 4.56
C GLN A 81 -13.14 53.35 5.51
N VAL A 82 -13.39 52.70 6.64
CA VAL A 82 -14.18 53.21 7.76
C VAL A 82 -13.26 53.37 8.96
N GLU A 83 -13.14 54.59 9.49
CA GLU A 83 -12.39 54.83 10.72
C GLU A 83 -13.05 54.06 11.87
N ASP A 84 -12.28 53.19 12.52
CA ASP A 84 -12.75 52.42 13.67
C ASP A 84 -12.94 53.34 14.88
N ASP A 85 -14.16 53.32 15.39
CA ASP A 85 -14.58 54.11 16.52
C ASP A 85 -15.41 53.35 17.54
N LEU A 86 -15.41 52.02 17.41
CA LEU A 86 -16.11 51.10 18.28
C LEU A 86 -15.33 50.93 19.60
N VAL A 87 -14.01 51.13 19.57
CA VAL A 87 -13.17 51.21 20.77
C VAL A 87 -13.08 52.67 21.25
N LEU A 88 -13.70 52.98 22.38
CA LEU A 88 -13.90 54.37 22.83
C LEU A 88 -12.60 55.09 23.21
N ASP A 89 -11.66 54.38 23.85
CA ASP A 89 -10.38 54.91 24.37
C ASP A 89 -9.20 54.76 23.39
N ARG A 90 -9.51 54.50 22.11
CA ARG A 90 -8.50 54.30 21.07
C ARG A 90 -7.66 55.58 20.88
N LYS A 91 -6.34 55.45 21.00
CA LYS A 91 -5.37 56.57 20.88
C LYS A 91 -4.90 56.82 19.46
N VAL A 92 -5.00 55.83 18.57
CA VAL A 92 -4.51 55.87 17.18
C VAL A 92 -5.69 55.71 16.23
N VAL A 93 -5.76 56.56 15.22
CA VAL A 93 -6.79 56.47 14.17
C VAL A 93 -6.49 55.26 13.30
N THR A 94 -7.35 54.25 13.32
CA THR A 94 -7.22 53.04 12.49
C THR A 94 -8.37 52.96 11.51
N ASN A 95 -8.08 52.70 10.24
CA ASN A 95 -9.12 52.47 9.25
C ASN A 95 -9.30 50.98 8.96
N LYS A 96 -10.55 50.54 8.87
CA LYS A 96 -10.95 49.17 8.56
C LYS A 96 -11.65 49.14 7.22
N ASP A 97 -11.55 48.01 6.55
CA ASP A 97 -12.46 47.74 5.44
C ASP A 97 -13.90 47.61 5.98
N VAL A 98 -14.89 47.74 5.09
CA VAL A 98 -16.30 47.81 5.53
C VAL A 98 -16.68 46.55 6.31
N THR A 99 -16.30 45.39 5.78
CA THR A 99 -16.69 44.11 6.38
C THR A 99 -16.07 43.97 7.76
N ALA A 100 -14.77 44.27 7.95
CA ALA A 100 -14.11 44.28 9.25
C ALA A 100 -14.81 45.19 10.27
N TYR A 101 -15.12 46.43 9.87
CA TYR A 101 -15.84 47.36 10.75
C TYR A 101 -17.23 46.81 11.16
N LEU A 102 -17.99 46.24 10.22
CA LEU A 102 -19.32 45.70 10.53
C LEU A 102 -19.25 44.44 11.41
N LYS A 103 -18.23 43.58 11.24
CA LYS A 103 -17.99 42.41 12.12
C LYS A 103 -17.74 42.85 13.55
N ASP A 104 -16.94 43.89 13.72
CA ASP A 104 -16.55 44.38 15.04
C ASP A 104 -17.74 44.94 15.84
N ILE A 105 -18.78 45.43 15.16
CA ILE A 105 -20.03 45.82 15.83
C ILE A 105 -20.67 44.63 16.56
N GLU A 106 -20.75 43.48 15.89
CA GLU A 106 -21.25 42.24 16.51
C GLU A 106 -20.27 41.69 17.57
N PHE A 107 -18.96 41.88 17.35
CA PHE A 107 -17.94 41.37 18.24
C PHE A 107 -17.84 42.14 19.57
N PHE A 108 -17.85 43.48 19.55
CA PHE A 108 -17.60 44.30 20.73
C PHE A 108 -18.84 44.55 21.61
N PHE A 109 -20.04 44.50 21.03
CA PHE A 109 -21.27 44.91 21.73
C PHE A 109 -22.29 43.77 21.83
N GLN A 110 -22.96 43.70 22.98
CA GLN A 110 -24.13 42.85 23.16
C GLN A 110 -25.38 43.48 22.53
N ASP A 111 -25.51 44.80 22.67
CA ASP A 111 -26.56 45.62 22.05
C ASP A 111 -25.99 47.03 21.82
N VAL A 112 -26.14 47.61 20.63
CA VAL A 112 -25.67 48.96 20.33
C VAL A 112 -26.62 49.74 19.44
N ASN A 113 -26.79 51.03 19.78
CA ASN A 113 -27.59 51.99 19.07
C ASN A 113 -26.75 53.21 18.66
N PHE A 114 -26.56 53.37 17.37
CA PHE A 114 -25.99 54.52 16.67
C PHE A 114 -27.08 55.57 16.42
N LYS A 115 -26.77 56.83 16.72
CA LYS A 115 -27.58 57.99 16.35
C LYS A 115 -26.72 59.00 15.60
N PHE A 116 -27.12 59.36 14.39
CA PHE A 116 -26.41 60.30 13.54
C PHE A 116 -27.19 61.61 13.43
N LYS A 117 -26.53 62.71 13.74
CA LYS A 117 -27.07 64.06 13.57
C LYS A 117 -26.27 64.80 12.51
N VAL A 118 -26.80 64.84 11.29
CA VAL A 118 -26.20 65.59 10.18
C VAL A 118 -26.20 67.09 10.49
N ARG A 119 -25.04 67.72 10.39
CA ARG A 119 -24.84 69.17 10.55
C ARG A 119 -24.89 69.87 9.21
N GLU A 120 -24.23 69.31 8.20
CA GLU A 120 -24.06 69.92 6.89
C GLU A 120 -23.73 68.86 5.82
N VAL A 121 -24.22 69.03 4.59
CA VAL A 121 -23.81 68.26 3.41
C VAL A 121 -23.22 69.24 2.39
N LYS A 122 -21.94 69.06 2.06
CA LYS A 122 -21.22 69.90 1.09
C LYS A 122 -20.97 69.14 -0.21
N PRO A 123 -21.51 69.57 -1.35
CA PRO A 123 -21.16 68.97 -2.64
C PRO A 123 -19.81 69.51 -3.14
N GLY A 124 -19.10 68.70 -3.93
CA GLY A 124 -17.83 69.03 -4.54
C GLY A 124 -17.57 68.19 -5.80
N GLN A 125 -16.55 68.56 -6.58
CA GLN A 125 -16.15 67.86 -7.79
C GLN A 125 -14.62 67.63 -7.76
N LYS A 126 -14.20 66.40 -8.04
CA LYS A 126 -12.77 66.02 -8.12
C LYS A 126 -12.17 66.50 -9.45
N GLU A 127 -10.85 66.56 -9.53
CA GLU A 127 -10.13 66.98 -10.75
C GLU A 127 -10.41 66.06 -11.96
N ASN A 128 -10.82 64.81 -11.71
CA ASN A 128 -11.23 63.84 -12.72
C ASN A 128 -12.70 63.99 -13.17
N GLY A 129 -13.44 64.98 -12.66
CA GLY A 129 -14.85 65.25 -12.99
C GLY A 129 -15.88 64.59 -12.05
N GLU A 130 -15.47 63.65 -11.19
CA GLU A 130 -16.37 62.92 -10.30
C GLU A 130 -17.00 63.84 -9.24
N VAL A 131 -18.32 63.78 -9.11
CA VAL A 131 -19.06 64.51 -8.08
C VAL A 131 -19.07 63.72 -6.77
N PHE A 132 -18.80 64.41 -5.67
CA PHE A 132 -18.84 63.84 -4.33
C PHE A 132 -19.51 64.79 -3.33
N PHE A 133 -19.93 64.22 -2.21
CA PHE A 133 -20.57 64.95 -1.12
C PHE A 133 -19.84 64.64 0.17
N VAL A 134 -19.53 65.67 0.96
CA VAL A 134 -18.97 65.53 2.30
C VAL A 134 -20.05 65.86 3.31
N VAL A 135 -20.50 64.84 4.04
CA VAL A 135 -21.42 64.99 5.15
C VAL A 135 -20.62 65.26 6.41
N SER A 136 -20.92 66.32 7.15
CA SER A 136 -20.45 66.52 8.53
C SER A 136 -21.58 66.16 9.49
N MET A 137 -21.33 65.29 10.46
CA MET A 137 -22.34 64.81 11.40
C MET A 137 -21.77 64.57 12.81
N ASP A 138 -22.64 64.54 13.82
CA ASP A 138 -22.32 63.98 15.13
C ASP A 138 -22.79 62.53 15.21
N ARG A 139 -21.91 61.63 15.62
CA ARG A 139 -22.20 60.22 15.84
C ARG A 139 -22.25 59.93 17.34
N THR A 140 -23.40 59.49 17.83
CA THR A 140 -23.56 59.00 19.21
C THR A 140 -23.70 57.48 19.20
N ILE A 141 -22.87 56.77 19.98
CA ILE A 141 -23.01 55.34 20.27
C ILE A 141 -23.59 55.22 21.68
N GLU A 142 -24.67 54.47 21.83
CA GLU A 142 -25.22 53.99 23.10
C GLU A 142 -25.15 52.47 23.08
N ALA A 143 -24.25 51.87 23.86
CA ALA A 143 -23.95 50.43 23.79
C ALA A 143 -23.98 49.76 25.17
N THR A 144 -24.32 48.48 25.16
CA THR A 144 -24.05 47.54 26.26
C THR A 144 -22.91 46.62 25.83
N VAL A 145 -21.76 46.74 26.50
CA VAL A 145 -20.57 45.92 26.24
C VAL A 145 -20.81 44.50 26.80
N LYS A 146 -20.08 43.49 26.32
CA LYS A 146 -20.26 42.07 26.72
C LYS A 146 -20.19 41.81 28.24
N ASP A 147 -19.54 42.68 29.01
CA ASP A 147 -19.49 42.62 30.48
C ASP A 147 -20.72 43.24 31.18
N GLY A 148 -21.75 43.66 30.42
CA GLY A 148 -23.00 44.25 30.92
C GLY A 148 -22.93 45.75 31.22
N ASN A 149 -21.77 46.39 31.02
CA ASN A 149 -21.59 47.83 31.22
C ASN A 149 -22.24 48.64 30.09
N LYS A 150 -22.95 49.72 30.46
CA LYS A 150 -23.50 50.68 29.51
C LYS A 150 -22.54 51.82 29.25
N ILE A 151 -22.28 52.11 27.98
CA ILE A 151 -21.39 53.16 27.52
C ILE A 151 -22.15 54.13 26.60
N THR A 152 -21.73 55.40 26.60
CA THR A 152 -22.22 56.41 25.68
C THR A 152 -21.08 57.30 25.24
N ASP A 153 -20.91 57.45 23.93
CA ASP A 153 -19.82 58.24 23.33
C ASP A 153 -20.35 59.05 22.14
N THR A 154 -19.96 60.32 22.06
CA THR A 154 -20.33 61.19 20.94
C THR A 154 -19.10 61.81 20.30
N LYS A 155 -18.89 61.52 19.01
CA LYS A 155 -17.75 62.02 18.23
C LYS A 155 -18.22 62.63 16.90
N PRO A 156 -17.57 63.70 16.41
CA PRO A 156 -17.86 64.25 15.08
C PRO A 156 -17.36 63.31 13.99
N ARG A 157 -18.11 63.18 12.89
CA ARG A 157 -17.77 62.33 11.73
C ARG A 157 -17.95 63.09 10.43
N PHE A 158 -17.14 62.72 9.45
CA PHE A 158 -17.24 63.09 8.06
C PHE A 158 -17.48 61.84 7.22
N VAL A 159 -18.41 61.91 6.28
CA VAL A 159 -18.69 60.81 5.34
C VAL A 159 -18.54 61.36 3.92
N GLU A 160 -17.64 60.78 3.13
CA GLU A 160 -17.55 61.04 1.69
C GLU A 160 -18.50 60.10 0.96
N VAL A 161 -19.43 60.65 0.18
CA VAL A 161 -20.36 59.90 -0.68
C VAL A 161 -20.09 60.30 -2.12
N ASN A 162 -19.74 59.33 -2.95
CA ASN A 162 -19.49 59.57 -4.38
C ASN A 162 -20.75 59.30 -5.18
N LEU A 163 -20.97 60.11 -6.22
CA LEU A 163 -21.98 59.86 -7.25
C LEU A 163 -21.33 59.08 -8.40
N GLU A 164 -21.82 57.89 -8.69
CA GLU A 164 -21.38 57.11 -9.85
C GLU A 164 -22.01 57.65 -11.14
N GLU A 165 -21.19 58.07 -12.11
CA GLU A 165 -21.67 58.73 -13.34
C GLU A 165 -22.66 57.87 -14.15
N ASN A 166 -22.43 56.55 -14.24
CA ASN A 166 -23.23 55.66 -15.10
C ASN A 166 -24.54 55.19 -14.47
N SER A 167 -24.53 54.93 -13.16
CA SER A 167 -25.68 54.38 -12.42
C SER A 167 -26.50 55.47 -11.72
N GLN A 168 -25.92 56.66 -11.56
CA GLN A 168 -26.44 57.74 -10.70
C GLN A 168 -26.68 57.26 -9.26
N GLU A 169 -26.02 56.16 -8.85
CA GLU A 169 -26.04 55.67 -7.48
C GLU A 169 -25.09 56.50 -6.63
N LEU A 170 -25.52 56.78 -5.41
CA LEU A 170 -24.69 57.38 -4.37
C LEU A 170 -24.10 56.24 -3.54
N LYS A 171 -22.80 56.28 -3.30
CA LYS A 171 -22.08 55.27 -2.51
C LYS A 171 -21.13 55.91 -1.54
N ILE A 172 -21.16 55.46 -0.29
CA ILE A 172 -20.20 55.84 0.73
C ILE A 172 -18.81 55.36 0.30
N ALA A 173 -17.87 56.29 0.23
CA ALA A 173 -16.49 56.08 -0.21
C ALA A 173 -15.49 56.17 0.95
N SER A 174 -15.82 56.83 2.06
CA SER A 174 -15.06 56.79 3.32
C SER A 174 -15.84 57.40 4.49
N ILE A 175 -15.50 57.01 5.73
CA ILE A 175 -16.02 57.58 6.98
C ILE A 175 -14.82 57.90 7.90
N TYR A 176 -14.69 59.14 8.39
CA TYR A 176 -13.52 59.60 9.16
C TYR A 176 -13.82 60.78 10.13
N THR A 177 -13.00 60.99 11.16
CA THR A 177 -13.04 62.15 12.08
C THR A 177 -12.16 63.29 11.57
N THR A 178 -10.99 62.92 11.06
CA THR A 178 -9.97 63.78 10.47
C THR A 178 -9.34 62.98 9.34
N LYS A 179 -9.16 63.56 8.16
CA LYS A 179 -8.48 62.87 7.05
C LYS A 179 -6.99 62.80 7.35
N LEU A 180 -6.57 61.93 8.28
CA LEU A 180 -5.17 61.66 8.55
C LEU A 180 -4.55 60.95 7.34
N SER A 181 -3.32 61.31 7.01
CA SER A 181 -2.54 60.55 6.03
C SER A 181 -2.21 59.18 6.62
N ARG A 182 -2.19 58.13 5.79
CA ARG A 182 -1.69 56.80 6.21
C ARG A 182 -0.27 56.88 6.80
N ASP A 183 0.53 57.86 6.36
CA ASP A 183 1.84 58.15 6.93
C ASP A 183 1.76 58.52 8.43
N GLU A 184 0.81 59.36 8.81
CA GLU A 184 0.62 59.78 10.21
C GLU A 184 0.10 58.61 11.07
N GLU A 185 -0.82 57.78 10.53
CA GLU A 185 -1.29 56.54 11.19
C GLU A 185 -0.13 55.58 11.47
N LEU A 186 0.77 55.38 10.52
CA LEU A 186 1.91 54.48 10.69
C LEU A 186 2.94 55.02 11.67
N LEU A 187 3.20 56.33 11.65
CA LEU A 187 4.09 56.97 12.63
C LEU A 187 3.52 56.86 14.04
N GLU A 188 2.22 57.14 14.23
CA GLU A 188 1.57 56.99 15.53
C GLU A 188 1.54 55.53 15.99
N TRP A 189 1.21 54.59 15.10
CA TRP A 189 1.27 53.16 15.37
C TRP A 189 2.65 52.75 15.88
N TRP A 190 3.72 53.14 15.19
CA TRP A 190 5.09 52.84 15.61
C TRP A 190 5.41 53.44 16.98
N GLU A 191 5.02 54.68 17.25
CA GLU A 191 5.30 55.33 18.53
C GLU A 191 4.65 54.60 19.72
N ILE A 192 3.41 54.10 19.55
CA ILE A 192 2.67 53.41 20.61
C ILE A 192 3.06 51.95 20.81
N LEU A 193 3.79 51.32 19.88
CA LEU A 193 4.24 49.93 20.05
C LEU A 193 5.10 49.79 21.30
N ASP A 194 4.88 48.70 22.03
CA ASP A 194 5.71 48.35 23.16
C ASP A 194 7.12 47.91 22.69
N PRO A 195 8.13 47.93 23.59
CA PRO A 195 9.50 47.59 23.23
C PRO A 195 9.68 46.18 22.65
N HIS A 196 8.83 45.21 23.02
CA HIS A 196 8.89 43.85 22.49
C HIS A 196 8.43 43.81 21.03
N TRP A 197 7.30 44.46 20.70
CA TRP A 197 6.86 44.58 19.30
C TRP A 197 7.86 45.37 18.45
N LYS A 198 8.43 46.46 18.98
CA LYS A 198 9.51 47.20 18.28
C LYS A 198 10.72 46.30 18.03
N GLY A 199 11.15 45.55 19.04
CA GLY A 199 12.24 44.57 18.92
C GLY A 199 11.98 43.52 17.84
N TYR A 200 10.77 42.97 17.81
CA TYR A 200 10.37 41.99 16.79
C TYR A 200 10.53 42.54 15.36
N PHE A 201 9.98 43.74 15.08
CA PHE A 201 10.08 44.33 13.74
C PHE A 201 11.52 44.70 13.39
N LEU A 202 12.29 45.24 14.33
CA LEU A 202 13.71 45.55 14.09
C LEU A 202 14.51 44.29 13.74
N ASP A 203 14.34 43.22 14.52
CA ASP A 203 15.03 41.95 14.28
C ASP A 203 14.60 41.31 12.96
N ARG A 204 13.29 41.26 12.68
CA ARG A 204 12.73 40.69 11.45
C ARG A 204 13.24 41.40 10.19
N PHE A 205 13.41 42.72 10.25
CA PHE A 205 13.87 43.52 9.12
C PHE A 205 15.37 43.87 9.19
N THR A 206 16.12 43.26 10.11
CA THR A 206 17.57 43.43 10.28
C THR A 206 18.01 44.89 10.49
N LEU A 207 17.22 45.64 11.24
CA LEU A 207 17.46 47.05 11.58
C LEU A 207 18.04 47.18 13.00
N SER A 208 18.90 48.17 13.22
CA SER A 208 19.46 48.43 14.55
C SER A 208 18.50 49.27 15.39
N ALA A 209 18.51 49.07 16.72
CA ALA A 209 17.78 49.92 17.67
C ALA A 209 18.21 51.40 17.67
N THR A 210 19.33 51.73 17.00
CA THR A 210 19.80 53.12 16.84
C THR A 210 19.41 53.76 15.51
N ASP A 211 18.83 53.01 14.57
CA ASP A 211 18.45 53.53 13.26
C ASP A 211 17.16 54.36 13.37
N SER A 212 17.11 55.49 12.65
CA SER A 212 15.87 56.27 12.55
C SER A 212 14.92 55.58 11.58
N ILE A 213 13.75 55.16 12.07
CA ILE A 213 12.74 54.46 11.24
C ILE A 213 12.08 55.42 10.27
N SER A 214 12.14 55.08 8.98
CA SER A 214 11.54 55.81 7.86
C SER A 214 10.12 55.32 7.55
N LEU A 215 9.33 56.16 6.87
CA LEU A 215 7.99 55.77 6.39
C LEU A 215 8.05 54.54 5.48
N ASP A 216 9.06 54.43 4.61
CA ASP A 216 9.24 53.26 3.73
C ASP A 216 9.45 51.97 4.52
N GLU A 217 10.11 52.02 5.68
CA GLU A 217 10.28 50.86 6.57
C GLU A 217 8.97 50.51 7.28
N LEU A 218 8.21 51.50 7.75
CA LEU A 218 6.89 51.25 8.34
C LEU A 218 5.92 50.62 7.35
N TYR A 219 5.93 51.08 6.09
CA TYR A 219 5.15 50.44 5.03
C TYR A 219 5.57 48.97 4.80
N LYS A 220 6.88 48.65 4.89
CA LYS A 220 7.35 47.26 4.82
C LYS A 220 6.93 46.42 6.02
N PHE A 221 6.92 47.01 7.23
CA PHE A 221 6.50 46.31 8.45
C PHE A 221 5.02 45.90 8.35
N VAL A 222 4.17 46.80 7.87
CA VAL A 222 2.72 46.55 7.81
C VAL A 222 2.25 45.82 6.55
N SER A 223 3.11 45.67 5.54
CA SER A 223 2.82 44.92 4.32
C SER A 223 3.18 43.43 4.42
N VAL A 224 3.51 42.92 5.60
CA VAL A 224 3.80 41.50 5.78
C VAL A 224 2.53 40.67 5.60
N ASP A 225 2.67 39.53 4.93
CA ASP A 225 1.60 38.56 4.75
C ASP A 225 1.64 37.43 5.79
N SER A 226 2.68 37.38 6.60
CA SER A 226 2.97 36.30 7.54
C SER A 226 3.50 36.84 8.86
N LEU A 227 2.93 36.39 9.97
CA LEU A 227 3.38 36.68 11.33
C LEU A 227 3.61 35.35 12.03
N ASP A 228 4.86 35.12 12.44
CA ASP A 228 5.23 34.01 13.32
C ASP A 228 5.80 34.63 14.60
N ILE A 229 5.08 34.41 15.69
CA ILE A 229 5.50 34.74 17.05
C ILE A 229 5.36 33.51 17.97
N SER A 230 5.44 32.31 17.39
CA SER A 230 5.37 31.05 18.11
C SER A 230 6.45 30.94 19.18
N GLY A 231 6.10 30.32 20.32
CA GLY A 231 7.01 30.15 21.45
C GLY A 231 7.44 31.45 22.15
N THR A 232 6.88 32.61 21.76
CA THR A 232 7.26 33.89 22.38
C THR A 232 6.44 34.16 23.65
N ASP A 233 7.16 34.56 24.70
CA ASP A 233 6.58 34.83 26.02
C ASP A 233 6.27 36.32 26.27
N SER A 234 6.77 37.19 25.39
CA SER A 234 6.73 38.65 25.55
C SER A 234 5.68 39.35 24.69
N LEU A 235 5.25 38.75 23.58
CA LEU A 235 4.29 39.34 22.64
C LEU A 235 2.87 38.85 22.96
N LEU A 236 2.29 39.36 24.05
CA LEU A 236 0.98 38.91 24.53
C LEU A 236 -0.20 39.76 24.03
N ASP A 237 0.06 41.02 23.66
CA ASP A 237 -0.95 41.94 23.15
C ASP A 237 -0.95 41.91 21.62
N LEU A 238 -2.06 41.48 21.02
CA LEU A 238 -2.24 41.40 19.58
C LEU A 238 -2.80 42.69 18.96
N THR A 239 -3.04 43.76 19.73
CA THR A 239 -3.54 45.03 19.20
C THR A 239 -2.73 45.56 18.00
N PRO A 240 -1.38 45.42 17.95
CA PRO A 240 -0.59 45.86 16.80
C PRO A 240 -0.95 45.23 15.45
N LEU A 241 -1.60 44.06 15.44
CA LEU A 241 -2.01 43.36 14.22
C LEU A 241 -3.04 44.16 13.40
N GLU A 242 -3.75 45.11 14.00
CA GLU A 242 -4.73 45.96 13.32
C GLU A 242 -4.12 46.79 12.17
N ALA A 243 -2.81 47.09 12.23
CA ALA A 243 -2.13 47.81 11.18
C ALA A 243 -1.74 46.91 9.98
N LEU A 244 -1.67 45.60 10.20
CA LEU A 244 -1.11 44.58 9.30
C LEU A 244 -2.18 44.02 8.35
N ARG A 245 -2.69 44.89 7.46
CA ARG A 245 -3.88 44.61 6.63
C ARG A 245 -3.70 43.51 5.56
N GLU A 246 -2.45 43.14 5.27
CA GLU A 246 -2.12 42.14 4.24
C GLU A 246 -1.86 40.73 4.83
N LEU A 247 -2.02 40.56 6.16
CA LEU A 247 -1.76 39.29 6.84
C LEU A 247 -2.66 38.16 6.32
N LYS A 248 -2.04 37.01 6.09
CA LYS A 248 -2.66 35.77 5.63
C LYS A 248 -2.27 34.57 6.49
N PHE A 249 -1.06 34.57 7.04
CA PHE A 249 -0.53 33.47 7.85
C PHE A 249 -0.18 33.99 9.23
N ILE A 250 -0.79 33.41 10.27
CA ILE A 250 -0.51 33.76 11.64
C ILE A 250 -0.20 32.49 12.42
N ASP A 251 0.97 32.46 13.05
CA ASP A 251 1.38 31.43 14.01
C ASP A 251 1.61 32.06 15.39
N LEU A 252 0.74 31.71 16.33
CA LEU A 252 0.74 32.11 17.73
C LEU A 252 0.95 30.90 18.66
N SER A 253 1.38 29.77 18.12
CA SER A 253 1.50 28.53 18.87
C SER A 253 2.48 28.65 20.04
N ASP A 254 2.27 27.88 21.10
CA ASP A 254 3.16 27.85 22.27
C ASP A 254 3.32 29.24 22.95
N THR A 255 2.27 30.05 22.95
CA THR A 255 2.26 31.37 23.61
C THR A 255 1.26 31.43 24.77
N ARG A 256 1.32 32.52 25.57
CA ARG A 256 0.37 32.79 26.67
C ARG A 256 -0.74 33.76 26.27
N ILE A 257 -1.03 33.88 24.97
CA ILE A 257 -2.06 34.77 24.45
C ILE A 257 -3.45 34.22 24.80
N VAL A 258 -4.28 35.04 25.46
CA VAL A 258 -5.66 34.69 25.81
C VAL A 258 -6.64 35.36 24.87
N ASP A 259 -6.43 36.64 24.59
CA ASP A 259 -7.34 37.45 23.76
C ASP A 259 -6.91 37.40 22.29
N LEU A 260 -7.73 36.74 21.49
CA LEU A 260 -7.56 36.60 20.05
C LEU A 260 -8.40 37.62 19.25
N GLY A 261 -9.17 38.47 19.94
CA GLY A 261 -10.05 39.48 19.35
C GLY A 261 -9.41 40.35 18.27
N PRO A 262 -8.17 40.87 18.45
CA PRO A 262 -7.52 41.71 17.45
C PRO A 262 -7.34 41.07 16.06
N ILE A 263 -7.36 39.74 15.95
CA ILE A 263 -7.28 39.00 14.67
C ILE A 263 -8.54 39.22 13.81
N SER A 264 -9.67 39.67 14.37
CA SER A 264 -10.89 39.99 13.60
C SER A 264 -10.63 40.94 12.42
N ASN A 265 -9.58 41.75 12.54
CA ASN A 265 -9.17 42.74 11.54
C ASN A 265 -8.37 42.16 10.36
N VAL A 266 -7.96 40.90 10.46
CA VAL A 266 -7.17 40.22 9.43
C VAL A 266 -8.12 39.57 8.43
N THR A 267 -8.56 40.33 7.43
CA THR A 267 -9.61 39.90 6.49
C THR A 267 -9.15 38.92 5.41
N PHE A 268 -7.84 38.73 5.24
CA PHE A 268 -7.25 37.81 4.27
C PHE A 268 -6.68 36.53 4.88
N LEU A 269 -7.01 36.21 6.14
CA LEU A 269 -6.48 35.06 6.86
C LEU A 269 -6.73 33.73 6.11
N GLU A 270 -5.64 33.02 5.78
CA GLU A 270 -5.63 31.70 5.14
C GLU A 270 -5.10 30.59 6.06
N TYR A 271 -4.24 30.94 7.03
CA TYR A 271 -3.66 30.03 8.02
C TYR A 271 -3.69 30.68 9.40
N LEU A 272 -4.15 29.94 10.40
CA LEU A 272 -4.09 30.33 11.80
C LEU A 272 -3.69 29.14 12.67
N ASP A 273 -2.62 29.31 13.42
CA ASP A 273 -2.21 28.40 14.48
C ASP A 273 -2.25 29.14 15.82
N VAL A 274 -3.10 28.68 16.73
CA VAL A 274 -3.20 29.15 18.12
C VAL A 274 -3.01 27.99 19.10
N SER A 275 -2.33 26.94 18.65
CA SER A 275 -2.16 25.73 19.44
C SER A 275 -1.34 25.99 20.71
N ASN A 276 -1.64 25.25 21.78
CA ASN A 276 -1.01 25.42 23.08
C ASN A 276 -1.07 26.87 23.61
N THR A 277 -2.23 27.50 23.46
CA THR A 277 -2.53 28.81 24.05
C THR A 277 -3.70 28.69 25.05
N PRO A 278 -3.79 29.57 26.06
CA PRO A 278 -4.90 29.59 27.01
C PRO A 278 -6.22 30.15 26.42
N ALA A 279 -6.30 30.38 25.10
CA ALA A 279 -7.49 30.89 24.45
C ALA A 279 -8.70 29.96 24.67
N SER A 280 -9.86 30.56 24.94
CA SER A 280 -11.12 29.84 25.19
C SER A 280 -12.24 30.19 24.21
N ASP A 281 -12.01 31.15 23.31
CA ASP A 281 -13.01 31.64 22.36
C ASP A 281 -12.39 31.88 20.98
N ILE A 282 -13.18 31.57 19.95
CA ILE A 282 -12.87 31.75 18.53
C ILE A 282 -13.99 32.46 17.76
N GLN A 283 -14.86 33.24 18.42
CA GLN A 283 -15.88 34.02 17.69
C GLN A 283 -15.28 34.91 16.58
N PHE A 284 -14.06 35.41 16.76
CA PHE A 284 -13.42 36.33 15.81
C PHE A 284 -13.19 35.73 14.40
N ILE A 285 -13.05 34.40 14.27
CA ILE A 285 -12.84 33.75 12.96
C ILE A 285 -14.13 33.45 12.19
N LYS A 286 -15.32 33.76 12.73
CA LYS A 286 -16.64 33.48 12.11
C LYS A 286 -16.74 33.90 10.64
N TYR A 287 -15.99 34.93 10.26
CA TYR A 287 -16.01 35.54 8.94
C TYR A 287 -14.70 35.38 8.16
N SER A 288 -13.79 34.51 8.60
CA SER A 288 -12.50 34.26 7.95
C SER A 288 -12.65 33.22 6.84
N GLU A 289 -13.51 33.48 5.85
CA GLU A 289 -13.92 32.51 4.83
C GLU A 289 -12.79 32.00 3.93
N ARG A 290 -11.66 32.70 3.92
CA ARG A 290 -10.45 32.33 3.19
C ARG A 290 -9.58 31.34 3.97
N LEU A 291 -9.90 31.07 5.23
CA LEU A 291 -9.15 30.18 6.09
C LEU A 291 -9.16 28.77 5.52
N LYS A 292 -7.97 28.27 5.20
CA LYS A 292 -7.73 26.92 4.68
C LYS A 292 -7.19 26.00 5.76
N GLN A 293 -6.46 26.54 6.73
CA GLN A 293 -5.83 25.76 7.79
C GLN A 293 -6.05 26.43 9.15
N LEU A 294 -6.51 25.63 10.10
CA LEU A 294 -6.73 26.05 11.48
C LEU A 294 -6.18 24.99 12.44
N ASP A 295 -5.33 25.42 13.37
CA ASP A 295 -4.91 24.63 14.50
C ASP A 295 -5.33 25.34 15.80
N ILE A 296 -6.24 24.70 16.55
CA ILE A 296 -6.68 25.14 17.88
C ILE A 296 -6.34 24.11 18.95
N SER A 297 -5.36 23.24 18.69
CA SER A 297 -4.96 22.16 19.59
C SER A 297 -4.51 22.67 20.95
N GLU A 298 -4.76 21.93 22.02
CA GLU A 298 -4.34 22.24 23.38
C GLU A 298 -4.84 23.60 23.91
N THR A 299 -5.96 24.07 23.40
CA THR A 299 -6.65 25.29 23.87
C THR A 299 -7.79 24.95 24.82
N GLN A 300 -8.47 25.98 25.34
CA GLN A 300 -9.67 25.84 26.18
C GLN A 300 -10.97 26.10 25.38
N ILE A 301 -10.91 26.00 24.05
CA ILE A 301 -12.05 26.27 23.18
C ILE A 301 -13.04 25.11 23.28
N ALA A 302 -14.25 25.42 23.76
CA ALA A 302 -15.32 24.42 23.94
C ALA A 302 -16.37 24.44 22.80
N GLU A 303 -16.61 25.62 22.23
CA GLU A 303 -17.65 25.86 21.22
C GLU A 303 -17.00 26.16 19.86
N ILE A 304 -17.32 25.35 18.86
CA ILE A 304 -16.75 25.46 17.50
C ILE A 304 -17.80 25.83 16.43
N ASP A 305 -19.02 26.17 16.83
CA ASP A 305 -20.05 26.71 15.96
C ASP A 305 -19.61 27.95 15.12
N PRO A 306 -18.67 28.81 15.59
CA PRO A 306 -18.14 29.90 14.75
C PRO A 306 -17.51 29.42 13.44
N LEU A 307 -17.11 28.15 13.34
CA LEU A 307 -16.51 27.61 12.14
C LEU A 307 -17.52 27.36 11.01
N LEU A 308 -18.84 27.44 11.26
CA LEU A 308 -19.92 27.05 10.34
C LEU A 308 -19.77 27.53 8.88
N ASN A 309 -19.27 28.76 8.71
CA ASN A 309 -19.14 29.43 7.42
C ASN A 309 -17.77 29.24 6.74
N LEU A 310 -16.82 28.52 7.36
CA LEU A 310 -15.46 28.35 6.85
C LEU A 310 -15.37 27.26 5.77
N LYS A 311 -16.08 27.46 4.67
CA LYS A 311 -16.22 26.45 3.59
C LYS A 311 -14.91 26.18 2.82
N SER A 312 -13.91 27.05 2.95
CA SER A 312 -12.58 26.87 2.33
C SER A 312 -11.63 26.03 3.17
N LEU A 313 -12.04 25.58 4.37
CA LEU A 313 -11.16 24.85 5.27
C LEU A 313 -10.76 23.48 4.68
N GLU A 314 -9.46 23.25 4.59
CA GLU A 314 -8.84 22.04 4.05
C GLU A 314 -8.16 21.21 5.16
N ARG A 315 -7.64 21.86 6.22
CA ARG A 315 -6.98 21.20 7.35
C ARG A 315 -7.49 21.79 8.67
N LEU A 316 -7.91 20.92 9.58
CA LEU A 316 -8.35 21.30 10.92
C LEU A 316 -7.69 20.39 11.97
N LYS A 317 -7.11 20.99 12.99
CA LYS A 317 -6.53 20.30 14.15
C LYS A 317 -7.13 20.83 15.45
N MET A 318 -7.58 19.92 16.30
CA MET A 318 -8.20 20.21 17.59
C MET A 318 -7.75 19.17 18.64
N VAL A 319 -6.45 18.83 18.64
CA VAL A 319 -5.87 17.83 19.55
C VAL A 319 -6.02 18.29 20.99
N ARG A 320 -6.42 17.42 21.92
CA ARG A 320 -6.61 17.74 23.35
C ARG A 320 -7.43 19.02 23.60
N THR A 321 -8.42 19.29 22.75
CA THR A 321 -9.30 20.46 22.86
C THR A 321 -10.66 20.04 23.41
N PRO A 322 -11.22 20.69 24.45
CA PRO A 322 -12.41 20.24 25.16
C PRO A 322 -13.72 20.60 24.43
N VAL A 323 -13.85 20.18 23.16
CA VAL A 323 -14.99 20.50 22.29
C VAL A 323 -16.26 19.78 22.76
N LEU A 324 -17.36 20.52 22.90
CA LEU A 324 -18.64 19.99 23.39
C LEU A 324 -19.50 19.37 22.28
N SER A 325 -19.45 19.93 21.06
CA SER A 325 -20.24 19.48 19.91
C SER A 325 -19.42 19.52 18.63
N PHE A 326 -19.54 18.46 17.82
CA PHE A 326 -18.83 18.32 16.55
C PHE A 326 -19.75 18.44 15.33
N GLN A 327 -21.03 18.77 15.50
CA GLN A 327 -22.01 18.77 14.41
C GLN A 327 -21.60 19.67 13.24
N VAL A 328 -20.93 20.79 13.54
CA VAL A 328 -20.41 21.74 12.54
C VAL A 328 -19.44 21.10 11.55
N LEU A 329 -18.79 19.98 11.90
CA LEU A 329 -17.77 19.37 11.02
C LEU A 329 -18.37 18.91 9.67
N ASN A 330 -19.61 18.43 9.63
CA ASN A 330 -20.28 17.99 8.38
C ASN A 330 -20.44 19.11 7.33
N GLU A 331 -20.22 20.35 7.72
CA GLU A 331 -20.36 21.53 6.88
C GLU A 331 -19.13 21.79 5.99
N PHE A 332 -18.00 21.12 6.23
CA PHE A 332 -16.72 21.34 5.55
C PHE A 332 -16.51 20.44 4.32
N GLN A 333 -17.06 20.87 3.19
CA GLN A 333 -17.01 20.12 1.93
C GLN A 333 -15.60 19.99 1.29
N ASN A 334 -14.63 20.80 1.74
CA ASN A 334 -13.25 20.80 1.23
C ASN A 334 -12.23 20.21 2.20
N LEU A 335 -12.66 19.75 3.39
CA LEU A 335 -11.74 19.24 4.41
C LEU A 335 -11.06 17.96 3.92
N GLN A 336 -9.72 17.95 4.00
CA GLN A 336 -8.86 16.86 3.57
C GLN A 336 -8.09 16.23 4.73
N TYR A 337 -7.83 17.02 5.78
CA TYR A 337 -7.11 16.59 6.97
C TYR A 337 -7.88 17.01 8.23
N LEU A 338 -8.12 16.06 9.13
CA LEU A 338 -8.79 16.29 10.40
C LEU A 338 -8.08 15.54 11.53
N ASP A 339 -7.61 16.27 12.53
CA ASP A 339 -7.04 15.69 13.75
C ASP A 339 -7.87 16.05 14.98
N LEU A 340 -8.40 15.02 15.63
CA LEU A 340 -9.25 15.07 16.82
C LEU A 340 -8.65 14.25 17.97
N THR A 341 -7.34 13.99 17.98
CA THR A 341 -6.72 13.19 19.06
C THR A 341 -7.11 13.72 20.43
N GLU A 342 -7.68 12.86 21.28
CA GLU A 342 -8.04 13.20 22.67
C GLU A 342 -8.94 14.45 22.80
N SER A 343 -9.78 14.74 21.81
CA SER A 343 -10.66 15.92 21.80
C SER A 343 -12.05 15.66 22.40
N GLY A 344 -12.32 14.44 22.90
CA GLY A 344 -13.65 14.03 23.37
C GLY A 344 -14.61 13.63 22.23
N PHE A 345 -14.12 13.46 21.02
CA PHE A 345 -14.92 12.99 19.88
C PHE A 345 -15.46 11.59 20.13
N ASN A 346 -16.77 11.39 20.02
CA ASN A 346 -17.40 10.11 20.37
C ASN A 346 -18.38 9.56 19.33
N ASN A 347 -18.67 10.30 18.25
CA ASN A 347 -19.70 9.92 17.29
C ASN A 347 -19.35 10.31 15.85
N SER A 348 -19.10 9.30 15.02
CA SER A 348 -18.78 9.42 13.58
C SER A 348 -19.89 10.04 12.73
N GLU A 349 -21.15 10.12 13.20
CA GLU A 349 -22.22 10.83 12.49
C GLU A 349 -21.91 12.32 12.25
N ASN A 350 -21.04 12.90 13.08
CA ASN A 350 -20.62 14.30 12.97
C ASN A 350 -19.61 14.55 11.84
N ILE A 351 -19.09 13.51 11.18
CA ILE A 351 -18.09 13.64 10.10
C ILE A 351 -18.48 12.92 8.81
N LYS A 352 -19.66 12.31 8.73
CA LYS A 352 -20.09 11.47 7.59
C LYS A 352 -20.15 12.20 6.25
N ASP A 353 -20.33 13.52 6.26
CA ASP A 353 -20.47 14.32 5.05
C ASP A 353 -19.12 14.82 4.50
N LEU A 354 -18.00 14.48 5.16
CA LEU A 354 -16.64 14.86 4.77
C LEU A 354 -16.09 14.03 3.59
N LYS A 355 -16.75 14.12 2.43
CA LYS A 355 -16.48 13.27 1.25
C LYS A 355 -15.10 13.48 0.60
N ARG A 356 -14.35 14.53 0.97
CA ARG A 356 -12.98 14.81 0.50
C ARG A 356 -11.90 14.49 1.52
N LEU A 357 -12.27 13.98 2.69
CA LEU A 357 -11.33 13.69 3.77
C LEU A 357 -10.38 12.56 3.35
N LYS A 358 -9.08 12.80 3.48
CA LYS A 358 -8.01 11.86 3.13
C LYS A 358 -7.30 11.35 4.36
N GLU A 359 -7.14 12.19 5.37
CA GLU A 359 -6.41 11.89 6.60
C GLU A 359 -7.29 12.22 7.80
N LEU A 360 -7.50 11.23 8.66
CA LEU A 360 -8.34 11.33 9.85
C LEU A 360 -7.61 10.73 11.05
N ASN A 361 -7.47 11.51 12.12
CA ASN A 361 -6.94 11.03 13.38
C ASN A 361 -8.01 11.16 14.47
N LEU A 362 -8.44 10.03 15.02
CA LEU A 362 -9.40 9.92 16.12
C LEU A 362 -8.76 9.27 17.36
N SER A 363 -7.44 9.18 17.42
CA SER A 363 -6.77 8.43 18.48
C SER A 363 -7.11 8.95 19.88
N LYS A 364 -7.03 8.08 20.89
CA LYS A 364 -7.28 8.42 22.31
C LYS A 364 -8.69 8.95 22.60
N ASN A 365 -9.66 8.62 21.75
CA ASN A 365 -11.06 8.94 21.98
C ASN A 365 -11.89 7.71 22.34
N TYR A 366 -12.99 7.94 23.05
CA TYR A 366 -13.99 6.91 23.35
C TYR A 366 -15.19 7.04 22.42
N LEU A 367 -15.26 6.18 21.40
CA LEU A 367 -16.27 6.17 20.36
C LEU A 367 -17.50 5.37 20.81
N ILE A 368 -18.66 6.02 20.86
CA ILE A 368 -19.96 5.37 21.07
C ILE A 368 -20.50 4.82 19.74
N ASN A 369 -20.25 5.55 18.65
CA ASN A 369 -20.66 5.17 17.31
C ASN A 369 -19.57 5.47 16.28
N PHE A 370 -19.17 4.46 15.52
CA PHE A 370 -18.18 4.53 14.44
C PHE A 370 -18.70 3.94 13.11
N SER A 371 -20.01 3.66 12.98
CA SER A 371 -20.57 3.06 11.76
C SER A 371 -20.43 3.97 10.54
N SER A 372 -20.51 5.28 10.74
CA SER A 372 -20.54 6.28 9.68
C SER A 372 -19.16 6.56 9.09
N LEU A 373 -18.10 5.92 9.62
CA LEU A 373 -16.79 5.88 8.96
C LEU A 373 -16.86 5.25 7.56
N SER A 374 -17.88 4.41 7.29
CA SER A 374 -18.13 3.84 5.96
C SER A 374 -18.46 4.89 4.89
N GLU A 375 -18.82 6.11 5.28
CA GLU A 375 -19.20 7.19 4.37
C GLU A 375 -17.99 8.00 3.86
N LEU A 376 -16.78 7.74 4.37
CA LEU A 376 -15.58 8.52 4.08
C LEU A 376 -14.80 7.96 2.88
N ASP A 377 -15.44 7.90 1.72
CA ASP A 377 -14.93 7.17 0.53
C ASP A 377 -13.55 7.61 0.02
N SER A 378 -13.13 8.86 0.33
CA SER A 378 -11.83 9.43 -0.05
C SER A 378 -10.69 9.11 0.94
N LEU A 379 -10.98 8.42 2.04
CA LEU A 379 -10.05 8.24 3.14
C LEU A 379 -8.89 7.33 2.76
N LYS A 380 -7.67 7.84 3.02
CA LYS A 380 -6.40 7.16 2.75
C LYS A 380 -5.72 6.72 4.04
N ASN A 381 -5.69 7.59 5.05
CA ASN A 381 -5.02 7.34 6.31
C ASN A 381 -6.00 7.55 7.47
N ILE A 382 -6.09 6.55 8.34
CA ILE A 382 -6.91 6.65 9.54
C ILE A 382 -6.14 6.19 10.78
N ASP A 383 -6.12 7.02 11.82
CA ASP A 383 -5.61 6.65 13.13
C ASP A 383 -6.77 6.50 14.12
N LEU A 384 -6.92 5.28 14.63
CA LEU A 384 -7.89 4.86 15.63
C LEU A 384 -7.17 4.27 16.87
N SER A 385 -5.88 4.54 17.04
CA SER A 385 -5.11 4.00 18.16
C SER A 385 -5.64 4.49 19.50
N GLU A 386 -5.53 3.65 20.53
CA GLU A 386 -6.01 3.95 21.88
C GLU A 386 -7.51 4.33 21.93
N THR A 387 -8.32 3.76 21.03
CA THR A 387 -9.79 3.87 21.05
C THR A 387 -10.43 2.54 21.46
N ASN A 388 -11.73 2.57 21.75
CA ASN A 388 -12.51 1.39 22.15
C ASN A 388 -13.12 0.62 20.96
N ILE A 389 -12.55 0.74 19.76
CA ILE A 389 -13.05 0.00 18.58
C ILE A 389 -12.81 -1.51 18.73
N ILE A 390 -13.76 -2.30 18.21
CA ILE A 390 -13.72 -3.77 18.23
C ILE A 390 -13.96 -4.33 16.82
N ASP A 391 -14.75 -3.63 16.00
CA ASP A 391 -15.18 -4.08 14.68
C ASP A 391 -14.68 -3.12 13.59
N LEU A 392 -14.08 -3.68 12.53
CA LEU A 392 -13.59 -2.94 11.36
C LEU A 392 -14.53 -3.03 10.15
N SER A 393 -15.72 -3.61 10.31
CA SER A 393 -16.71 -3.73 9.22
C SER A 393 -17.07 -2.39 8.53
N PRO A 394 -17.13 -1.23 9.22
CA PRO A 394 -17.39 0.05 8.55
C PRO A 394 -16.30 0.44 7.55
N LEU A 395 -15.07 -0.05 7.72
CA LEU A 395 -13.95 0.29 6.86
C LEU A 395 -13.93 -0.55 5.56
N ARG A 396 -14.79 -1.57 5.44
CA ARG A 396 -14.76 -2.52 4.31
C ARG A 396 -14.85 -1.85 2.95
N GLY A 397 -15.71 -0.83 2.80
CA GLY A 397 -15.92 -0.08 1.56
C GLY A 397 -14.88 0.99 1.22
N LEU A 398 -13.92 1.25 2.11
CA LEU A 398 -12.90 2.29 1.91
C LEU A 398 -11.76 1.78 1.02
N ASP A 399 -11.95 1.78 -0.30
CA ASP A 399 -11.02 1.19 -1.28
C ASP A 399 -9.72 1.99 -1.48
N LEU A 400 -9.73 3.27 -1.10
CA LEU A 400 -8.57 4.17 -1.16
C LEU A 400 -7.69 4.13 0.10
N LEU A 401 -8.04 3.31 1.09
CA LEU A 401 -7.30 3.21 2.34
C LEU A 401 -5.89 2.66 2.11
N GLU A 402 -4.88 3.43 2.51
CA GLU A 402 -3.46 3.16 2.38
C GLU A 402 -2.83 2.75 3.73
N THR A 403 -3.19 3.48 4.80
CA THR A 403 -2.66 3.25 6.15
C THR A 403 -3.76 3.26 7.19
N ILE A 404 -3.67 2.33 8.14
CA ILE A 404 -4.53 2.31 9.32
C ILE A 404 -3.72 2.02 10.59
N ASN A 405 -4.02 2.76 11.65
CA ASN A 405 -3.51 2.51 12.99
C ASN A 405 -4.66 2.13 13.93
N ILE A 406 -4.61 0.92 14.49
CA ILE A 406 -5.52 0.37 15.50
C ILE A 406 -4.75 -0.09 16.73
N THR A 407 -3.55 0.45 16.96
CA THR A 407 -2.70 0.08 18.10
C THR A 407 -3.44 0.35 19.41
N ASN A 408 -3.33 -0.57 20.37
CA ASN A 408 -3.96 -0.46 21.69
C ASN A 408 -5.49 -0.30 21.60
N THR A 409 -6.12 -1.18 20.80
CA THR A 409 -7.58 -1.28 20.64
C THR A 409 -8.06 -2.69 20.97
N GLU A 410 -9.37 -2.89 21.01
CA GLU A 410 -9.99 -4.17 21.36
C GLU A 410 -10.27 -5.06 20.13
N VAL A 411 -9.72 -4.71 18.96
CA VAL A 411 -9.92 -5.42 17.69
C VAL A 411 -9.30 -6.81 17.77
N ALA A 412 -10.11 -7.83 17.48
CA ALA A 412 -9.68 -9.22 17.39
C ALA A 412 -9.71 -9.77 15.96
N ASP A 413 -10.48 -9.15 15.06
CA ASP A 413 -10.63 -9.54 13.66
C ASP A 413 -10.33 -8.36 12.73
N ILE A 414 -9.36 -8.54 11.84
CA ILE A 414 -8.95 -7.55 10.83
C ILE A 414 -9.45 -7.88 9.43
N SER A 415 -10.33 -8.87 9.28
CA SER A 415 -10.86 -9.31 7.98
C SER A 415 -11.61 -8.21 7.21
N GLY A 416 -12.11 -7.18 7.90
CA GLY A 416 -12.69 -5.97 7.28
C GLY A 416 -11.71 -5.18 6.41
N LEU A 417 -10.41 -5.44 6.53
CA LEU A 417 -9.35 -4.81 5.72
C LEU A 417 -8.94 -5.63 4.49
N ASN A 418 -9.50 -6.83 4.28
CA ASN A 418 -9.19 -7.67 3.13
C ASN A 418 -9.63 -7.01 1.81
N ALA A 419 -8.96 -7.41 0.71
CA ALA A 419 -9.27 -7.00 -0.66
C ALA A 419 -9.10 -5.49 -0.96
N LYS A 420 -8.32 -4.78 -0.13
CA LYS A 420 -7.97 -3.37 -0.33
C LYS A 420 -6.69 -3.26 -1.18
N SER A 421 -6.84 -2.87 -2.45
CA SER A 421 -5.72 -2.79 -3.40
C SER A 421 -4.69 -1.71 -3.06
N ASN A 422 -5.08 -0.65 -2.33
CA ASN A 422 -4.20 0.45 -1.94
C ASN A 422 -3.61 0.30 -0.53
N LEU A 423 -4.06 -0.68 0.26
CA LEU A 423 -3.57 -0.85 1.62
C LEU A 423 -2.10 -1.24 1.59
N ARG A 424 -1.27 -0.53 2.37
CA ARG A 424 0.17 -0.77 2.48
C ARG A 424 0.59 -1.04 3.91
N LYS A 425 -0.05 -0.42 4.90
CA LYS A 425 0.39 -0.47 6.29
C LYS A 425 -0.77 -0.58 7.27
N VAL A 426 -0.64 -1.52 8.21
CA VAL A 426 -1.57 -1.74 9.32
C VAL A 426 -0.75 -1.80 10.60
N LEU A 427 -0.94 -0.82 11.49
CA LEU A 427 -0.40 -0.84 12.84
C LEU A 427 -1.47 -1.42 13.76
N ALA A 428 -1.22 -2.59 14.34
CA ALA A 428 -2.18 -3.35 15.15
C ALA A 428 -1.51 -3.96 16.39
N ASP A 429 -0.54 -3.24 16.95
CA ASP A 429 0.11 -3.67 18.18
C ASP A 429 -0.80 -3.51 19.40
N GLU A 430 -0.58 -4.31 20.44
CA GLU A 430 -1.40 -4.30 21.66
C GLU A 430 -2.92 -4.43 21.39
N THR A 431 -3.29 -5.19 20.35
CA THR A 431 -4.68 -5.55 20.03
C THR A 431 -5.05 -6.94 20.54
N LYS A 432 -6.31 -7.36 20.36
CA LYS A 432 -6.77 -8.74 20.61
C LYS A 432 -6.58 -9.67 19.40
N LEU A 433 -5.89 -9.21 18.35
CA LEU A 433 -5.63 -10.00 17.15
C LEU A 433 -4.78 -11.23 17.50
N SER A 434 -5.23 -12.42 17.13
CA SER A 434 -4.40 -13.62 17.32
C SER A 434 -3.34 -13.77 16.22
N VAL A 435 -2.21 -14.41 16.54
CA VAL A 435 -1.13 -14.71 15.57
C VAL A 435 -1.68 -15.43 14.33
N ILE A 436 -2.55 -16.42 14.51
CA ILE A 436 -3.17 -17.16 13.41
C ILE A 436 -3.99 -16.24 12.49
N SER A 437 -4.73 -15.29 13.06
CA SER A 437 -5.53 -14.34 12.28
C SER A 437 -4.65 -13.35 11.52
N ALA A 438 -3.57 -12.89 12.14
CA ALA A 438 -2.55 -12.07 11.49
C ALA A 438 -1.89 -12.81 10.31
N ASP A 439 -1.47 -14.06 10.51
CA ASP A 439 -0.84 -14.89 9.47
C ASP A 439 -1.78 -15.12 8.28
N ASN A 440 -3.06 -15.39 8.56
CA ASN A 440 -4.09 -15.54 7.53
C ASN A 440 -4.29 -14.25 6.72
N PHE A 441 -4.34 -13.10 7.40
CA PHE A 441 -4.46 -11.81 6.75
C PHE A 441 -3.27 -11.50 5.85
N ILE A 442 -2.04 -11.76 6.34
CA ILE A 442 -0.80 -11.51 5.60
C ILE A 442 -0.65 -12.43 4.37
N ARG A 443 -1.15 -13.67 4.44
CA ARG A 443 -1.23 -14.57 3.28
C ARG A 443 -2.24 -14.11 2.24
N ALA A 444 -3.34 -13.50 2.65
CA ALA A 444 -4.35 -12.95 1.75
C ALA A 444 -3.97 -11.58 1.16
N ASN A 445 -3.14 -10.80 1.85
CA ASN A 445 -2.75 -9.44 1.47
C ASN A 445 -1.21 -9.31 1.47
N SER A 446 -0.57 -9.84 0.42
CA SER A 446 0.89 -10.02 0.38
C SER A 446 1.70 -8.72 0.42
N ASP A 447 1.11 -7.60 0.03
CA ASP A 447 1.81 -6.32 -0.10
C ASP A 447 1.65 -5.44 1.16
N VAL A 448 0.89 -5.91 2.15
CA VAL A 448 0.61 -5.17 3.38
C VAL A 448 1.67 -5.46 4.44
N LEU A 449 2.21 -4.39 5.03
CA LEU A 449 3.03 -4.41 6.24
C LEU A 449 2.10 -4.39 7.47
N LEU A 450 1.93 -5.53 8.12
CA LEU A 450 1.18 -5.65 9.37
C LEU A 450 2.13 -5.67 10.56
N ILE A 451 2.10 -4.61 11.37
CA ILE A 451 2.89 -4.51 12.61
C ILE A 451 1.99 -4.91 13.78
N HIS A 452 2.34 -6.00 14.44
CA HIS A 452 1.61 -6.52 15.59
C HIS A 452 2.57 -7.27 16.52
N HIS A 453 2.24 -7.36 17.80
CA HIS A 453 3.01 -8.10 18.81
C HIS A 453 4.49 -7.65 18.83
N VAL A 454 4.71 -6.33 18.88
CA VAL A 454 6.03 -5.72 18.71
C VAL A 454 7.03 -6.25 19.74
N ARG A 455 6.61 -6.36 21.00
CA ARG A 455 7.46 -6.90 22.08
C ARG A 455 7.92 -8.34 21.81
N ASP A 456 7.07 -9.16 21.19
CA ASP A 456 7.43 -10.53 20.82
C ASP A 456 8.44 -10.56 19.67
N LEU A 457 8.31 -9.63 18.71
CA LEU A 457 9.22 -9.49 17.59
C LEU A 457 10.61 -8.98 18.04
N GLU A 458 10.64 -7.99 18.93
CA GLU A 458 11.87 -7.49 19.55
C GLU A 458 12.57 -8.56 20.40
N SER A 459 11.79 -9.32 21.18
CA SER A 459 12.29 -10.45 21.98
C SER A 459 12.83 -11.56 21.07
N TRP A 460 12.14 -11.86 19.98
CA TRP A 460 12.60 -12.81 18.96
C TRP A 460 13.95 -12.37 18.37
N TRP A 461 14.08 -11.12 17.92
CA TRP A 461 15.32 -10.57 17.38
C TRP A 461 16.48 -10.66 18.39
N THR A 462 16.20 -10.29 19.65
CA THR A 462 17.20 -10.32 20.73
C THR A 462 17.68 -11.75 21.01
N ALA A 463 16.80 -12.74 20.89
CA ALA A 463 17.10 -14.14 21.11
C ALA A 463 17.81 -14.84 19.91
N LEU A 464 17.89 -14.19 18.75
CA LEU A 464 18.58 -14.76 17.58
C LEU A 464 20.08 -14.91 17.83
N SER A 465 20.64 -16.00 17.31
CA SER A 465 22.09 -16.17 17.25
C SER A 465 22.72 -15.20 16.26
N GLU A 466 24.01 -14.89 16.45
CA GLU A 466 24.74 -13.99 15.54
C GLU A 466 24.72 -14.45 14.07
N PRO A 467 24.87 -15.77 13.74
CA PRO A 467 24.62 -16.29 12.40
C PRO A 467 23.28 -15.86 11.80
N TRP A 468 22.20 -15.97 12.58
CA TRP A 468 20.86 -15.58 12.14
C TRP A 468 20.73 -14.07 11.96
N LYS A 469 21.26 -13.26 12.88
CA LYS A 469 21.29 -11.80 12.69
C LYS A 469 22.03 -11.41 11.41
N ASN A 470 23.13 -12.10 11.10
CA ASN A 470 23.89 -11.87 9.85
C ASN A 470 23.11 -12.26 8.60
N VAL A 471 22.37 -13.38 8.62
CA VAL A 471 21.43 -13.75 7.56
C VAL A 471 20.40 -12.64 7.33
N LEU A 472 19.78 -12.14 8.39
CA LEU A 472 18.75 -11.10 8.28
C LEU A 472 19.33 -9.76 7.81
N ARG A 473 20.55 -9.40 8.23
CA ARG A 473 21.29 -8.23 7.71
C ARG A 473 21.67 -8.38 6.24
N LYS A 474 22.03 -9.60 5.79
CA LYS A 474 22.29 -9.91 4.36
C LYS A 474 21.01 -9.77 3.54
N ALA A 475 19.90 -10.30 4.05
CA ALA A 475 18.60 -10.25 3.39
C ALA A 475 17.99 -8.84 3.38
N ASN A 476 18.19 -8.07 4.44
CA ASN A 476 17.77 -6.66 4.55
C ASN A 476 18.94 -5.76 5.03
N PRO A 477 19.71 -5.18 4.10
CA PRO A 477 20.87 -4.32 4.41
C PRO A 477 20.55 -3.00 5.13
N GLN A 478 19.26 -2.67 5.32
CA GLN A 478 18.85 -1.51 6.10
C GLN A 478 18.99 -1.73 7.60
N ILE A 479 19.10 -2.99 8.06
CA ILE A 479 19.37 -3.33 9.45
C ILE A 479 20.83 -2.95 9.80
N ARG A 480 21.01 -1.76 10.35
CA ARG A 480 22.32 -1.17 10.71
C ARG A 480 22.43 -0.98 12.22
N GLY A 481 22.53 -2.09 12.96
CA GLY A 481 22.72 -2.04 14.41
C GLY A 481 22.25 -3.30 15.14
N GLU A 482 22.30 -3.25 16.46
CA GLU A 482 21.75 -4.28 17.36
C GLU A 482 20.26 -4.09 17.65
N ASN A 483 19.73 -2.87 17.50
CA ASN A 483 18.33 -2.54 17.76
C ASN A 483 17.69 -1.99 16.47
N PRO A 484 17.36 -2.86 15.49
CA PRO A 484 16.64 -2.44 14.30
C PRO A 484 15.24 -1.93 14.63
N ASP A 485 14.76 -1.03 13.78
CA ASP A 485 13.37 -0.57 13.83
C ASP A 485 12.38 -1.72 13.54
N VAL A 486 11.21 -1.65 14.16
CA VAL A 486 10.17 -2.68 14.07
C VAL A 486 9.69 -2.85 12.62
N GLU A 487 9.57 -1.77 11.85
CA GLU A 487 9.17 -1.84 10.44
C GLU A 487 10.18 -2.63 9.61
N LEU A 488 11.47 -2.47 9.91
CA LEU A 488 12.54 -3.22 9.27
C LEU A 488 12.45 -4.71 9.64
N LEU A 489 12.18 -5.04 10.91
CA LEU A 489 12.00 -6.44 11.31
C LEU A 489 10.78 -7.07 10.67
N THR A 490 9.62 -6.40 10.70
CA THR A 490 8.37 -6.88 10.11
C THR A 490 8.50 -7.06 8.60
N SER A 491 9.11 -6.11 7.89
CA SER A 491 9.36 -6.25 6.45
C SER A 491 10.33 -7.40 6.13
N THR A 492 11.33 -7.64 6.98
CA THR A 492 12.29 -8.74 6.81
C THR A 492 11.65 -10.11 6.97
N ILE A 493 10.78 -10.31 7.96
CA ILE A 493 10.04 -11.58 8.09
C ILE A 493 8.94 -11.76 7.02
N GLY A 494 8.63 -10.70 6.28
CA GLY A 494 7.72 -10.71 5.14
C GLY A 494 8.33 -11.17 3.81
N LEU A 495 9.61 -11.53 3.78
CA LEU A 495 10.32 -11.95 2.56
C LEU A 495 9.80 -13.29 2.00
N GLU A 496 9.70 -13.39 0.67
CA GLU A 496 9.33 -14.64 -0.02
C GLU A 496 10.53 -15.56 -0.31
N SER A 497 11.76 -15.03 -0.20
CA SER A 497 12.99 -15.79 -0.45
C SER A 497 14.04 -15.44 0.60
N LEU A 498 14.72 -16.44 1.13
CA LEU A 498 15.77 -16.26 2.14
C LEU A 498 17.00 -17.11 1.79
N ASP A 499 18.17 -16.49 1.79
CA ASP A 499 19.46 -17.12 1.53
C ASP A 499 20.34 -17.04 2.78
N LEU A 500 20.60 -18.22 3.35
CA LEU A 500 21.40 -18.45 4.55
C LEU A 500 22.70 -19.22 4.22
N ALA A 501 23.03 -19.39 2.94
CA ALA A 501 24.11 -20.28 2.53
C ALA A 501 25.46 -19.86 3.10
N GLY A 502 26.18 -20.81 3.72
CA GLY A 502 27.51 -20.60 4.29
C GLY A 502 27.56 -19.64 5.48
N MET A 503 26.44 -19.42 6.19
CA MET A 503 26.35 -18.45 7.29
C MET A 503 26.56 -19.08 8.68
N GLU A 504 26.99 -20.34 8.77
CA GLU A 504 27.22 -21.09 10.01
C GLU A 504 25.95 -21.26 10.89
N VAL A 505 24.78 -21.28 10.26
CA VAL A 505 23.48 -21.50 10.91
C VAL A 505 23.35 -22.97 11.33
N LYS A 506 22.91 -23.22 12.57
CA LYS A 506 22.78 -24.58 13.14
C LYS A 506 21.34 -25.08 13.25
N THR A 507 20.36 -24.19 13.17
CA THR A 507 18.95 -24.52 13.37
C THR A 507 18.07 -23.62 12.52
N LEU A 508 16.96 -24.18 12.03
CA LEU A 508 15.96 -23.49 11.22
C LEU A 508 14.83 -22.86 12.05
N ASN A 509 14.81 -22.99 13.38
CA ASN A 509 13.67 -22.53 14.22
C ASN A 509 13.14 -21.11 13.88
N PRO A 510 14.00 -20.09 13.63
CA PRO A 510 13.53 -18.74 13.28
C PRO A 510 12.70 -18.64 11.99
N ILE A 511 12.81 -19.61 11.08
CA ILE A 511 12.07 -19.61 9.80
C ILE A 511 10.55 -19.64 9.98
N THR A 512 10.07 -20.13 11.13
CA THR A 512 8.64 -20.24 11.45
C THR A 512 7.93 -18.88 11.49
N ARG A 513 8.68 -17.77 11.61
CA ARG A 513 8.15 -16.39 11.51
C ARG A 513 7.91 -15.92 10.07
N PHE A 514 8.47 -16.60 9.07
CA PHE A 514 8.39 -16.17 7.67
C PHE A 514 7.16 -16.76 6.98
N VAL A 515 5.99 -16.19 7.29
CA VAL A 515 4.68 -16.68 6.83
C VAL A 515 4.45 -16.60 5.31
N LYS A 516 5.31 -15.86 4.60
CA LYS A 516 5.29 -15.66 3.14
C LYS A 516 6.38 -16.45 2.40
N LEU A 517 7.26 -17.17 3.11
CA LEU A 517 8.44 -17.75 2.50
C LEU A 517 8.07 -18.84 1.48
N ARG A 518 8.59 -18.70 0.26
CA ARG A 518 8.42 -19.65 -0.84
C ARG A 518 9.73 -20.35 -1.16
N LYS A 519 10.86 -19.68 -0.96
CA LYS A 519 12.18 -20.18 -1.32
C LYS A 519 13.15 -20.04 -0.14
N ILE A 520 13.90 -21.09 0.11
CA ILE A 520 14.99 -21.05 1.07
C ILE A 520 16.24 -21.73 0.52
N ASP A 521 17.40 -21.08 0.69
CA ASP A 521 18.71 -21.68 0.53
C ASP A 521 19.44 -21.71 1.88
N PHE A 522 19.67 -22.90 2.43
CA PHE A 522 20.46 -23.09 3.64
C PHE A 522 21.69 -23.96 3.40
N SER A 523 22.20 -23.99 2.17
CA SER A 523 23.39 -24.77 1.78
C SER A 523 24.63 -24.41 2.62
N ASP A 524 25.59 -25.33 2.70
CA ASP A 524 26.86 -25.13 3.39
C ASP A 524 26.68 -24.72 4.88
N ASN A 525 25.70 -25.32 5.55
CA ASN A 525 25.43 -25.14 6.97
C ASN A 525 25.26 -26.50 7.67
N PRO A 526 25.68 -26.65 8.94
CA PRO A 526 25.57 -27.89 9.70
C PRO A 526 24.14 -28.11 10.25
N ILE A 527 23.15 -28.12 9.36
CA ILE A 527 21.73 -28.29 9.70
C ILE A 527 21.33 -29.73 9.41
N ALA A 528 20.78 -30.41 10.42
CA ALA A 528 20.24 -31.76 10.29
C ALA A 528 18.70 -31.80 10.44
N ASP A 529 18.14 -30.93 11.28
CA ASP A 529 16.72 -30.93 11.64
C ASP A 529 15.89 -30.04 10.70
N LEU A 530 14.96 -30.68 9.98
CA LEU A 530 14.01 -30.02 9.08
C LEU A 530 12.63 -29.76 9.71
N LEU A 531 12.40 -30.14 10.98
CA LEU A 531 11.10 -29.96 11.64
C LEU A 531 10.56 -28.52 11.52
N PRO A 532 11.36 -27.44 11.64
CA PRO A 532 10.84 -26.08 11.48
C PRO A 532 10.22 -25.79 10.10
N LEU A 533 10.63 -26.52 9.05
CA LEU A 533 10.06 -26.35 7.71
C LEU A 533 8.62 -26.89 7.62
N SER A 534 8.20 -27.80 8.52
CA SER A 534 6.84 -28.37 8.48
C SER A 534 5.75 -27.33 8.65
N GLU A 535 6.07 -26.20 9.29
CA GLU A 535 5.16 -25.10 9.57
C GLU A 535 5.01 -24.12 8.39
N VAL A 536 5.98 -24.12 7.47
CA VAL A 536 6.04 -23.15 6.36
C VAL A 536 5.36 -23.72 5.10
N LYS A 537 4.02 -23.85 5.17
CA LYS A 537 3.19 -24.46 4.10
C LYS A 537 3.25 -23.76 2.73
N THR A 538 3.82 -22.55 2.68
CA THR A 538 4.01 -21.75 1.47
C THR A 538 5.27 -22.13 0.67
N LEU A 539 6.16 -22.96 1.22
CA LEU A 539 7.41 -23.35 0.57
C LEU A 539 7.19 -24.05 -0.78
N GLN A 540 7.97 -23.64 -1.76
CA GLN A 540 7.98 -24.16 -3.14
C GLN A 540 9.35 -24.69 -3.52
N GLU A 541 10.43 -24.11 -2.99
CA GLU A 541 11.80 -24.44 -3.34
C GLU A 541 12.67 -24.48 -2.08
N VAL A 542 13.39 -25.59 -1.90
CA VAL A 542 14.37 -25.77 -0.82
C VAL A 542 15.71 -26.17 -1.43
N LYS A 543 16.74 -25.39 -1.14
CA LYS A 543 18.13 -25.69 -1.46
C LYS A 543 18.93 -25.83 -0.17
N ALA A 544 19.64 -26.93 -0.06
CA ALA A 544 20.19 -27.46 1.19
C ALA A 544 21.45 -28.29 0.90
N GLU A 545 22.29 -27.81 -0.02
CA GLU A 545 23.49 -28.53 -0.45
C GLU A 545 24.53 -28.59 0.68
N ASN A 546 25.28 -29.69 0.78
CA ASN A 546 26.34 -29.87 1.77
C ASN A 546 25.85 -29.59 3.22
N THR A 547 24.73 -30.20 3.59
CA THR A 547 24.15 -30.11 4.95
C THR A 547 24.20 -31.45 5.67
N ASP A 548 23.87 -31.49 6.96
CA ASP A 548 23.84 -32.72 7.77
C ASP A 548 22.47 -33.42 7.75
N VAL A 549 21.59 -33.04 6.82
CA VAL A 549 20.23 -33.57 6.69
C VAL A 549 20.27 -35.05 6.30
N GLN A 550 19.52 -35.86 7.05
CA GLN A 550 19.38 -37.31 6.83
C GLN A 550 17.93 -37.72 6.53
N ASP A 551 16.96 -37.05 7.17
CA ASP A 551 15.54 -37.39 7.12
C ASP A 551 14.71 -36.32 6.39
N LEU A 552 13.91 -36.76 5.40
CA LEU A 552 13.01 -35.93 4.61
C LEU A 552 11.54 -35.97 5.09
N VAL A 553 11.20 -36.78 6.10
CA VAL A 553 9.83 -36.91 6.63
C VAL A 553 9.18 -35.56 6.99
N PRO A 554 9.88 -34.57 7.58
CA PRO A 554 9.27 -33.28 7.90
C PRO A 554 8.69 -32.52 6.69
N LEU A 555 9.13 -32.86 5.47
CA LEU A 555 8.67 -32.21 4.24
C LEU A 555 7.38 -32.81 3.67
N THR A 556 6.97 -34.00 4.11
CA THR A 556 5.90 -34.84 3.51
C THR A 556 4.53 -34.17 3.34
N ASN A 557 4.23 -33.12 4.11
CA ASN A 557 2.97 -32.38 4.13
C ASN A 557 3.11 -30.93 3.61
N LEU A 558 4.10 -30.68 2.75
CA LEU A 558 4.33 -29.39 2.10
C LEU A 558 3.95 -29.50 0.62
N ASP A 559 2.66 -29.61 0.33
CA ASP A 559 2.13 -29.88 -1.03
C ASP A 559 2.51 -28.82 -2.07
N SER A 560 2.90 -27.62 -1.63
CA SER A 560 3.37 -26.53 -2.49
C SER A 560 4.80 -26.75 -3.03
N LEU A 561 5.55 -27.73 -2.51
CA LEU A 561 6.92 -28.00 -2.92
C LEU A 561 7.01 -28.47 -4.37
N VAL A 562 7.89 -27.81 -5.13
CA VAL A 562 8.15 -28.06 -6.55
C VAL A 562 9.57 -28.54 -6.78
N ARG A 563 10.56 -28.01 -6.03
CA ARG A 563 11.98 -28.35 -6.17
C ARG A 563 12.67 -28.54 -4.82
N LEU A 564 13.44 -29.61 -4.73
CA LEU A 564 14.29 -29.93 -3.58
C LEU A 564 15.70 -30.20 -4.05
N ASN A 565 16.70 -29.58 -3.43
CA ASN A 565 18.11 -29.83 -3.70
C ASN A 565 18.88 -30.05 -2.40
N PHE A 566 19.32 -31.28 -2.19
CA PHE A 566 20.07 -31.81 -1.05
C PHE A 566 21.38 -32.48 -1.52
N SER A 567 21.99 -31.98 -2.60
CA SER A 567 23.27 -32.50 -3.09
C SER A 567 24.34 -32.41 -1.99
N GLY A 568 25.11 -33.47 -1.78
CA GLY A 568 26.15 -33.53 -0.75
C GLY A 568 25.63 -33.76 0.67
N SER A 569 24.31 -33.89 0.86
CA SER A 569 23.72 -34.19 2.17
C SER A 569 23.52 -35.70 2.35
N PRO A 570 23.73 -36.24 3.57
CA PRO A 570 23.69 -37.69 3.84
C PRO A 570 22.25 -38.23 3.96
N ILE A 571 21.37 -37.92 3.01
CA ILE A 571 19.97 -38.39 2.99
C ILE A 571 19.93 -39.92 3.02
N GLU A 572 19.19 -40.48 3.98
CA GLU A 572 19.12 -41.94 4.21
C GLU A 572 17.99 -42.61 3.41
N SER A 573 16.92 -41.88 3.07
CA SER A 573 15.82 -42.39 2.24
C SER A 573 15.12 -41.27 1.47
N ILE A 574 14.76 -41.57 0.22
CA ILE A 574 14.01 -40.67 -0.66
C ILE A 574 12.52 -41.02 -0.73
N LEU A 575 12.08 -42.14 -0.16
CA LEU A 575 10.67 -42.55 -0.18
C LEU A 575 9.69 -41.58 0.52
N PRO A 576 10.06 -40.81 1.57
CA PRO A 576 9.12 -39.88 2.21
C PRO A 576 8.49 -38.87 1.24
N ILE A 577 9.23 -38.43 0.22
CA ILE A 577 8.75 -37.40 -0.73
C ILE A 577 7.73 -37.92 -1.75
N GLN A 578 7.41 -39.23 -1.74
CA GLN A 578 6.46 -39.82 -2.70
C GLN A 578 5.06 -39.16 -2.62
N SER A 579 4.66 -38.64 -1.46
CA SER A 579 3.37 -37.96 -1.25
C SER A 579 3.28 -36.57 -1.90
N LEU A 580 4.41 -35.92 -2.19
CA LEU A 580 4.43 -34.53 -2.64
C LEU A 580 3.92 -34.39 -4.07
N GLY A 581 2.65 -34.01 -4.25
CA GLY A 581 1.98 -34.02 -5.55
C GLY A 581 2.62 -33.13 -6.62
N ASN A 582 3.13 -31.96 -6.22
CA ASN A 582 3.68 -30.96 -7.14
C ASN A 582 5.20 -31.06 -7.36
N LEU A 583 5.87 -32.01 -6.71
CA LEU A 583 7.32 -32.13 -6.78
C LEU A 583 7.75 -32.59 -8.18
N SER A 584 8.56 -31.74 -8.83
CA SER A 584 9.06 -31.94 -10.20
C SER A 584 10.56 -32.16 -10.28
N TYR A 585 11.30 -31.79 -9.22
CA TYR A 585 12.76 -31.88 -9.17
C TYR A 585 13.22 -32.29 -7.76
N LEU A 586 14.07 -33.33 -7.70
CA LEU A 586 14.78 -33.74 -6.50
C LEU A 586 16.25 -33.99 -6.84
N ASN A 587 17.16 -33.25 -6.21
CA ASN A 587 18.59 -33.52 -6.26
C ASN A 587 19.07 -34.07 -4.92
N VAL A 588 19.61 -35.28 -4.93
CA VAL A 588 20.19 -36.02 -3.80
C VAL A 588 21.53 -36.63 -4.22
N ASN A 589 22.27 -35.94 -5.09
CA ASN A 589 23.59 -36.38 -5.50
C ASN A 589 24.51 -36.51 -4.29
N GLN A 590 25.33 -37.57 -4.23
CA GLN A 590 26.20 -37.87 -3.08
C GLN A 590 25.47 -38.13 -1.75
N ALA A 591 24.19 -38.54 -1.78
CA ALA A 591 23.46 -39.01 -0.61
C ALA A 591 23.72 -40.49 -0.25
N ASN A 592 23.21 -40.94 0.90
CA ASN A 592 23.46 -42.27 1.49
C ASN A 592 22.29 -43.26 1.36
N PHE A 593 21.27 -42.94 0.55
CA PHE A 593 20.09 -43.79 0.39
C PHE A 593 20.38 -45.02 -0.48
N LEU A 594 19.50 -46.03 -0.39
CA LEU A 594 19.61 -47.24 -1.19
C LEU A 594 19.16 -47.00 -2.63
N GLU A 595 20.00 -47.33 -3.63
CA GLU A 595 19.66 -47.15 -5.05
C GLU A 595 18.38 -47.90 -5.49
N GLU A 596 18.00 -48.97 -4.78
CA GLU A 596 16.76 -49.72 -5.01
C GLU A 596 15.49 -48.88 -4.77
N GLU A 597 15.59 -47.74 -4.07
CA GLU A 597 14.49 -46.80 -3.89
C GLU A 597 14.19 -45.99 -5.17
N VAL A 598 15.17 -45.80 -6.05
CA VAL A 598 15.01 -45.00 -7.28
C VAL A 598 13.90 -45.54 -8.19
N PRO A 599 13.92 -46.81 -8.62
CA PRO A 599 12.86 -47.34 -9.48
C PRO A 599 11.50 -47.40 -8.78
N GLN A 600 11.46 -47.49 -7.45
CA GLN A 600 10.21 -47.44 -6.67
C GLN A 600 9.60 -46.05 -6.73
N LEU A 601 10.41 -45.01 -6.49
CA LEU A 601 9.97 -43.62 -6.55
C LEU A 601 9.57 -43.22 -7.97
N LEU A 602 10.38 -43.55 -8.99
CA LEU A 602 10.08 -43.23 -10.39
C LEU A 602 8.85 -43.97 -10.94
N GLN A 603 8.49 -45.11 -10.36
CA GLN A 603 7.22 -45.77 -10.67
C GLN A 603 6.01 -44.96 -10.21
N ILE A 604 6.12 -44.28 -9.07
CA ILE A 604 5.07 -43.42 -8.50
C ILE A 604 5.11 -42.03 -9.16
N LYS A 605 6.31 -41.51 -9.43
CA LYS A 605 6.55 -40.17 -10.00
C LYS A 605 7.39 -40.25 -11.29
N PRO A 606 6.80 -40.68 -12.42
CA PRO A 606 7.54 -40.91 -13.67
C PRO A 606 8.10 -39.63 -14.32
N ASN A 607 7.57 -38.45 -13.98
CA ASN A 607 8.01 -37.17 -14.52
C ASN A 607 8.98 -36.41 -13.58
N LEU A 608 9.39 -37.02 -12.47
CA LEU A 608 10.33 -36.41 -11.53
C LEU A 608 11.74 -36.40 -12.14
N THR A 609 12.35 -35.22 -12.25
CA THR A 609 13.80 -35.13 -12.47
C THR A 609 14.50 -35.49 -11.17
N LEU A 610 15.05 -36.70 -11.08
CA LEU A 610 15.79 -37.21 -9.92
C LEU A 610 17.29 -37.22 -10.20
N VAL A 611 18.04 -36.37 -9.54
CA VAL A 611 19.50 -36.26 -9.68
C VAL A 611 20.20 -37.02 -8.55
N TYR A 612 20.99 -38.03 -8.90
CA TYR A 612 21.77 -38.90 -8.00
C TYR A 612 22.91 -39.53 -8.81
N ARG A 613 24.09 -39.88 -8.26
CA ARG A 613 25.23 -40.48 -9.02
C ARG A 613 25.70 -39.70 -10.27
N SER A 614 25.74 -38.37 -10.20
CA SER A 614 26.06 -37.49 -11.34
C SER A 614 27.45 -37.74 -11.96
N GLU A 615 28.47 -37.98 -11.13
CA GLU A 615 29.84 -38.25 -11.61
C GLU A 615 29.92 -39.57 -12.38
N GLU A 616 29.22 -40.61 -11.91
CA GLU A 616 29.14 -41.91 -12.59
C GLU A 616 28.46 -41.76 -13.96
N LEU A 617 27.35 -41.02 -14.02
CA LEU A 617 26.62 -40.80 -15.27
C LEU A 617 27.38 -39.95 -16.29
N ALA A 618 28.13 -38.95 -15.82
CA ALA A 618 29.01 -38.16 -16.69
C ALA A 618 30.09 -39.06 -17.32
N ASN A 619 30.79 -39.86 -16.50
CA ASN A 619 31.79 -40.80 -16.99
C ASN A 619 31.18 -41.88 -17.89
N TRP A 620 29.96 -42.35 -17.59
CA TRP A 620 29.23 -43.26 -18.47
C TRP A 620 29.01 -42.63 -19.86
N TRP A 621 28.56 -41.37 -19.93
CA TRP A 621 28.33 -40.69 -21.20
C TRP A 621 29.62 -40.50 -22.00
N GLU A 622 30.70 -40.07 -21.35
CA GLU A 622 32.01 -39.87 -21.98
C GLU A 622 32.63 -41.16 -22.53
N THR A 623 32.31 -42.30 -21.90
CA THR A 623 32.83 -43.63 -22.29
C THR A 623 31.91 -44.40 -23.23
N LEU A 624 30.78 -43.80 -23.67
CA LEU A 624 29.85 -44.46 -24.60
C LEU A 624 30.52 -44.72 -25.95
N PRO A 625 30.32 -45.91 -26.54
CA PRO A 625 30.64 -46.14 -27.94
C PRO A 625 29.95 -45.11 -28.85
N GLU A 626 30.63 -44.67 -29.91
CA GLU A 626 30.11 -43.68 -30.86
C GLU A 626 28.72 -44.08 -31.40
N THR A 627 28.54 -45.37 -31.72
CA THR A 627 27.25 -45.94 -32.19
C THR A 627 26.10 -45.75 -31.20
N TRP A 628 26.37 -45.79 -29.89
CA TRP A 628 25.39 -45.54 -28.84
C TRP A 628 25.14 -44.05 -28.64
N SER A 629 26.20 -43.26 -28.50
CA SER A 629 26.06 -41.81 -28.28
C SER A 629 25.33 -41.11 -29.43
N GLU A 630 25.62 -41.45 -30.69
CA GLU A 630 24.90 -40.94 -31.86
C GLU A 630 23.43 -41.34 -31.85
N GLN A 631 23.13 -42.60 -31.51
CA GLN A 631 21.76 -43.07 -31.46
C GLN A 631 20.94 -42.36 -30.39
N LEU A 632 21.49 -42.22 -29.18
CA LEU A 632 20.82 -41.54 -28.08
C LEU A 632 20.65 -40.04 -28.37
N ARG A 633 21.68 -39.37 -28.92
CA ARG A 633 21.58 -37.97 -29.36
C ARG A 633 20.48 -37.77 -30.40
N ARG A 634 20.44 -38.62 -31.43
CA ARG A 634 19.44 -38.54 -32.49
C ARG A 634 18.03 -38.79 -31.97
N GLN A 635 17.85 -39.81 -31.14
CA GLN A 635 16.52 -40.25 -30.69
C GLN A 635 15.92 -39.29 -29.64
N PHE A 636 16.74 -38.75 -28.74
CA PHE A 636 16.29 -37.92 -27.63
C PHE A 636 16.66 -36.44 -27.79
N SER A 637 17.14 -36.04 -28.97
CA SER A 637 17.54 -34.66 -29.29
C SER A 637 18.55 -34.08 -28.29
N LEU A 638 19.51 -34.89 -27.86
CA LEU A 638 20.53 -34.48 -26.88
C LEU A 638 21.67 -33.70 -27.56
N PRO A 639 22.22 -32.67 -26.89
CA PRO A 639 23.42 -32.00 -27.37
C PRO A 639 24.66 -32.91 -27.24
N GLU A 640 25.79 -32.46 -27.78
CA GLU A 640 27.07 -33.19 -27.67
C GLU A 640 27.51 -33.41 -26.23
N ASN A 641 27.31 -32.39 -25.39
CA ASN A 641 27.53 -32.43 -23.94
C ASN A 641 26.19 -32.20 -23.22
N PRO A 642 25.42 -33.27 -22.92
CA PRO A 642 24.18 -33.16 -22.17
C PRO A 642 24.42 -32.64 -20.76
N SER A 643 23.45 -31.88 -20.25
CA SER A 643 23.39 -31.48 -18.84
C SER A 643 23.16 -32.68 -17.92
N THR A 644 23.51 -32.51 -16.64
CA THR A 644 23.23 -33.48 -15.58
C THR A 644 21.77 -33.93 -15.60
N GLU A 645 20.82 -32.99 -15.64
CA GLU A 645 19.39 -33.30 -15.66
C GLU A 645 18.99 -34.10 -16.90
N GLN A 646 19.56 -33.80 -18.06
CA GLN A 646 19.28 -34.54 -19.29
C GLN A 646 19.74 -36.01 -19.19
N LEU A 647 20.91 -36.28 -18.62
CA LEU A 647 21.40 -37.65 -18.44
C LEU A 647 20.54 -38.45 -17.45
N HIS A 648 20.11 -37.82 -16.37
CA HIS A 648 19.22 -38.45 -15.39
C HIS A 648 17.84 -38.72 -15.97
N ASN A 649 17.25 -37.75 -16.67
CA ASN A 649 15.97 -37.92 -17.34
C ASN A 649 16.03 -39.01 -18.41
N LEU A 650 17.13 -39.11 -19.15
CA LEU A 650 17.36 -40.19 -20.11
C LEU A 650 17.41 -41.55 -19.41
N THR A 651 18.23 -41.69 -18.37
CA THR A 651 18.45 -42.97 -17.68
C THR A 651 17.30 -43.38 -16.74
N ALA A 652 16.37 -42.46 -16.45
CA ALA A 652 15.13 -42.71 -15.72
C ALA A 652 14.01 -43.31 -16.59
N LEU A 653 14.17 -43.34 -17.92
CA LEU A 653 13.15 -43.84 -18.84
C LEU A 653 12.77 -45.29 -18.52
N SER A 654 11.46 -45.56 -18.46
CA SER A 654 10.91 -46.89 -18.23
C SER A 654 10.78 -47.72 -19.51
N ALA A 655 10.89 -47.09 -20.68
CA ALA A 655 10.75 -47.74 -21.97
C ALA A 655 11.77 -47.21 -22.98
N LEU A 656 12.42 -48.12 -23.71
CA LEU A 656 13.32 -47.81 -24.82
C LEU A 656 12.95 -48.63 -26.05
N SER A 657 13.00 -47.99 -27.21
CA SER A 657 12.80 -48.65 -28.51
C SER A 657 13.86 -48.21 -29.51
N PHE A 658 14.49 -49.19 -30.16
CA PHE A 658 15.54 -49.01 -31.15
C PHE A 658 15.20 -49.78 -32.41
N GLU A 659 15.23 -49.11 -33.56
CA GLU A 659 14.98 -49.72 -34.87
C GLU A 659 16.15 -49.44 -35.82
N ARG A 660 16.63 -50.47 -36.51
CA ARG A 660 17.71 -50.37 -37.52
C ARG A 660 18.97 -49.69 -36.98
N VAL A 661 19.51 -50.26 -35.92
CA VAL A 661 20.67 -49.73 -35.19
C VAL A 661 21.95 -50.48 -35.51
N SER A 662 23.10 -49.83 -35.31
CA SER A 662 24.43 -50.36 -35.65
C SER A 662 25.21 -50.91 -34.45
N PHE A 663 24.73 -50.73 -33.22
CA PHE A 663 25.40 -51.28 -32.04
C PHE A 663 25.22 -52.79 -31.92
N SER A 664 26.24 -53.47 -31.41
CA SER A 664 26.30 -54.95 -31.33
C SER A 664 26.26 -55.51 -29.91
N ASN A 665 26.21 -54.65 -28.89
CA ASN A 665 26.11 -55.04 -27.48
C ASN A 665 25.23 -54.05 -26.70
N LEU A 666 24.78 -54.49 -25.53
CA LEU A 666 23.81 -53.76 -24.70
C LEU A 666 24.41 -53.08 -23.47
N PHE A 667 25.74 -53.16 -23.23
CA PHE A 667 26.39 -52.67 -22.00
C PHE A 667 25.91 -51.29 -21.50
N PRO A 668 25.69 -50.29 -22.37
CA PRO A 668 25.18 -48.98 -21.96
C PRO A 668 23.82 -48.99 -21.26
N LEU A 669 22.97 -50.01 -21.49
CA LEU A 669 21.66 -50.12 -20.87
C LEU A 669 21.72 -50.36 -19.35
N LYS A 670 22.89 -50.73 -18.81
CA LYS A 670 23.11 -50.86 -17.37
C LYS A 670 22.79 -49.56 -16.60
N ALA A 671 22.97 -48.41 -17.24
CA ALA A 671 22.67 -47.12 -16.62
C ALA A 671 21.16 -46.86 -16.44
N PHE A 672 20.28 -47.58 -17.13
CA PHE A 672 18.83 -47.36 -17.13
C PHE A 672 18.13 -48.15 -16.02
N VAL A 673 18.28 -47.68 -14.77
CA VAL A 673 17.84 -48.43 -13.57
C VAL A 673 16.33 -48.61 -13.43
N ASN A 674 15.53 -47.88 -14.21
CA ASN A 674 14.05 -47.95 -14.19
C ASN A 674 13.47 -48.63 -15.44
N LEU A 675 14.31 -49.24 -16.29
CA LEU A 675 13.89 -49.82 -17.56
C LEU A 675 12.99 -51.05 -17.36
N ARG A 676 11.78 -50.99 -17.93
CA ARG A 676 10.74 -52.04 -17.85
C ARG A 676 10.36 -52.58 -19.22
N GLU A 677 10.50 -51.76 -20.26
CA GLU A 677 10.21 -52.15 -21.64
C GLU A 677 11.44 -51.89 -22.53
N LEU A 678 11.92 -52.93 -23.21
CA LEU A 678 13.02 -52.81 -24.17
C LEU A 678 12.61 -53.43 -25.50
N SER A 679 12.69 -52.64 -26.56
CA SER A 679 12.45 -53.09 -27.94
C SER A 679 13.65 -52.79 -28.82
N ILE A 680 14.20 -53.82 -29.46
CA ILE A 680 15.28 -53.74 -30.43
C ILE A 680 14.86 -54.54 -31.66
N PHE A 681 14.78 -53.85 -32.79
CA PHE A 681 14.44 -54.42 -34.08
C PHE A 681 15.52 -54.11 -35.10
N ASP A 682 16.01 -55.14 -35.81
CA ASP A 682 17.03 -55.02 -36.85
C ASP A 682 18.35 -54.41 -36.31
N ALA A 683 19.16 -55.26 -35.67
CA ALA A 683 20.44 -54.88 -35.07
C ALA A 683 21.48 -56.01 -35.20
N PRO A 684 22.79 -55.71 -35.35
CA PRO A 684 23.86 -56.70 -35.39
C PRO A 684 24.23 -57.22 -33.99
N LEU A 685 23.22 -57.51 -33.17
CA LEU A 685 23.36 -57.92 -31.77
C LEU A 685 23.68 -59.41 -31.68
N THR A 686 24.86 -59.75 -31.15
CA THR A 686 25.28 -61.15 -30.96
C THR A 686 25.40 -61.55 -29.49
N ASP A 687 25.60 -60.59 -28.60
CA ASP A 687 25.73 -60.82 -27.16
C ASP A 687 24.64 -60.06 -26.40
N ILE A 688 23.83 -60.82 -25.65
CA ILE A 688 22.74 -60.31 -24.81
C ILE A 688 22.94 -60.62 -23.33
N SER A 689 24.16 -60.92 -22.89
CA SER A 689 24.46 -61.31 -21.50
C SER A 689 23.95 -60.29 -20.47
N LEU A 690 24.01 -58.98 -20.78
CA LEU A 690 23.51 -57.93 -19.90
C LEU A 690 22.00 -58.01 -19.64
N VAL A 691 21.21 -58.65 -20.50
CA VAL A 691 19.76 -58.79 -20.30
C VAL A 691 19.44 -59.44 -18.95
N ALA A 692 20.32 -60.34 -18.45
CA ALA A 692 20.17 -60.96 -17.14
C ALA A 692 20.26 -59.96 -15.95
N GLU A 693 20.87 -58.78 -16.15
CA GLU A 693 20.97 -57.72 -15.14
C GLU A 693 19.73 -56.80 -15.13
N LEU A 694 18.91 -56.79 -16.19
CA LEU A 694 17.75 -55.91 -16.33
C LEU A 694 16.50 -56.46 -15.61
N ARG A 695 16.61 -56.66 -14.29
CA ARG A 695 15.64 -57.40 -13.46
C ARG A 695 14.22 -56.81 -13.41
N LEU A 696 14.04 -55.55 -13.79
CA LEU A 696 12.73 -54.87 -13.81
C LEU A 696 11.98 -55.01 -15.15
N ILE A 697 12.58 -55.65 -16.16
CA ILE A 697 11.98 -55.81 -17.48
C ILE A 697 10.73 -56.68 -17.41
N THR A 698 9.63 -56.12 -17.92
CA THR A 698 8.33 -56.80 -18.07
C THR A 698 7.99 -57.06 -19.54
N LYS A 699 8.57 -56.30 -20.48
CA LYS A 699 8.43 -56.50 -21.92
C LYS A 699 9.78 -56.43 -22.62
N LEU A 700 10.11 -57.47 -23.37
CA LEU A 700 11.36 -57.55 -24.12
C LEU A 700 11.08 -57.95 -25.57
N ARG A 701 11.58 -57.14 -26.51
CA ARG A 701 11.60 -57.45 -27.93
C ARG A 701 13.03 -57.38 -28.46
N LEU A 702 13.52 -58.50 -28.98
CA LEU A 702 14.80 -58.66 -29.66
C LEU A 702 14.53 -59.37 -30.99
N SER A 703 14.09 -58.61 -32.00
CA SER A 703 13.59 -59.17 -33.27
C SER A 703 14.51 -58.80 -34.43
N GLN A 704 14.68 -59.72 -35.39
CA GLN A 704 15.66 -59.59 -36.49
C GLN A 704 17.07 -59.30 -35.97
N VAL A 705 17.52 -60.12 -35.01
CA VAL A 705 18.89 -60.04 -34.45
C VAL A 705 19.57 -61.41 -34.54
N PRO A 706 20.89 -61.49 -34.81
CA PRO A 706 21.62 -62.76 -34.95
C PRO A 706 21.95 -63.43 -33.60
N VAL A 707 21.02 -63.37 -32.64
CA VAL A 707 21.17 -64.01 -31.32
C VAL A 707 20.62 -65.43 -31.38
N SER A 708 21.38 -66.40 -30.85
CA SER A 708 20.95 -67.79 -30.70
C SER A 708 20.86 -68.25 -29.25
N ASP A 709 21.69 -67.69 -28.36
CA ASP A 709 21.70 -68.01 -26.94
C ASP A 709 20.81 -67.04 -26.16
N PHE A 710 19.69 -67.56 -25.65
CA PHE A 710 18.73 -66.84 -24.82
C PHE A 710 18.77 -67.25 -23.34
N THR A 711 19.84 -67.92 -22.89
CA THR A 711 20.07 -68.22 -21.46
C THR A 711 19.98 -66.99 -20.55
N PRO A 712 20.47 -65.79 -20.95
CA PRO A 712 20.36 -64.58 -20.11
C PRO A 712 18.93 -64.18 -19.73
N VAL A 713 17.93 -64.49 -20.57
CA VAL A 713 16.51 -64.16 -20.31
C VAL A 713 15.93 -64.97 -19.16
N SER A 714 16.50 -66.14 -18.84
CA SER A 714 15.97 -67.09 -17.84
C SER A 714 15.81 -66.53 -16.42
N SER A 715 16.47 -65.41 -16.11
CA SER A 715 16.44 -64.72 -14.82
C SER A 715 15.37 -63.62 -14.72
N LEU A 716 14.67 -63.31 -15.82
CA LEU A 716 13.68 -62.23 -15.89
C LEU A 716 12.31 -62.71 -15.42
N PHE A 717 12.18 -62.99 -14.12
CA PHE A 717 10.96 -63.55 -13.54
C PHE A 717 9.73 -62.64 -13.64
N GLN A 718 9.90 -61.35 -13.89
CA GLN A 718 8.82 -60.37 -14.09
C GLN A 718 8.37 -60.25 -15.56
N LEU A 719 8.98 -61.00 -16.48
CA LEU A 719 8.72 -60.87 -17.91
C LEU A 719 7.33 -61.38 -18.27
N THR A 720 6.52 -60.50 -18.85
CA THR A 720 5.15 -60.77 -19.29
C THR A 720 5.01 -60.87 -20.81
N SER A 721 5.92 -60.23 -21.56
CA SER A 721 5.93 -60.27 -23.02
C SER A 721 7.36 -60.43 -23.54
N LEU A 722 7.55 -61.41 -24.43
CA LEU A 722 8.81 -61.71 -25.09
C LEU A 722 8.60 -61.86 -26.59
N ASP A 723 9.28 -61.04 -27.39
CA ASP A 723 9.37 -61.19 -28.84
C ASP A 723 10.83 -61.42 -29.24
N ILE A 724 11.13 -62.64 -29.68
CA ILE A 724 12.43 -63.06 -30.18
C ILE A 724 12.30 -63.59 -31.62
N SER A 725 11.38 -63.02 -32.38
CA SER A 725 11.11 -63.38 -33.76
C SER A 725 12.28 -63.09 -34.70
N ASN A 726 12.45 -63.90 -35.73
CA ASN A 726 13.53 -63.80 -36.72
C ASN A 726 14.93 -63.79 -36.08
N THR A 727 15.13 -64.66 -35.08
CA THR A 727 16.42 -64.86 -34.40
C THR A 727 16.98 -66.25 -34.70
N GLY A 728 18.20 -66.51 -34.23
CA GLY A 728 18.89 -67.80 -34.38
C GLY A 728 18.55 -68.84 -33.31
N ILE A 729 17.49 -68.65 -32.51
CA ILE A 729 17.13 -69.58 -31.43
C ILE A 729 16.73 -70.97 -31.96
N GLU A 730 17.27 -72.02 -31.34
CA GLU A 730 17.01 -73.42 -31.70
C GLU A 730 16.42 -74.26 -30.56
N ASP A 731 16.46 -73.76 -29.32
CA ASP A 731 15.94 -74.43 -28.12
C ASP A 731 15.31 -73.41 -27.15
N LEU A 732 14.23 -73.80 -26.47
CA LEU A 732 13.45 -72.91 -25.58
C LEU A 732 13.60 -73.26 -24.09
N THR A 733 14.53 -74.13 -23.70
CA THR A 733 14.67 -74.54 -22.29
C THR A 733 14.97 -73.37 -21.36
N SER A 734 15.69 -72.35 -21.84
CA SER A 734 15.95 -71.11 -21.11
C SER A 734 14.70 -70.32 -20.74
N LEU A 735 13.57 -70.52 -21.44
CA LEU A 735 12.32 -69.81 -21.18
C LEU A 735 11.46 -70.48 -20.10
N SER A 736 11.78 -71.72 -19.71
CA SER A 736 10.92 -72.55 -18.84
C SER A 736 10.62 -71.96 -17.45
N ASN A 737 11.46 -71.04 -16.97
CA ASN A 737 11.29 -70.38 -15.66
C ASN A 737 10.50 -69.07 -15.72
N LEU A 738 10.06 -68.63 -16.91
CA LEU A 738 9.34 -67.36 -17.11
C LEU A 738 7.85 -67.49 -16.77
N SER A 739 7.54 -67.84 -15.51
CA SER A 739 6.18 -68.17 -15.07
C SER A 739 5.15 -67.05 -15.22
N GLU A 740 5.61 -65.80 -15.36
CA GLU A 740 4.77 -64.61 -15.58
C GLU A 740 4.50 -64.31 -17.06
N LEU A 741 5.07 -65.07 -17.99
CA LEU A 741 4.99 -64.82 -19.42
C LEU A 741 3.58 -65.06 -19.95
N ARG A 742 3.02 -64.05 -20.63
CA ARG A 742 1.69 -64.06 -21.25
C ARG A 742 1.74 -64.02 -22.76
N VAL A 743 2.70 -63.30 -23.32
CA VAL A 743 2.84 -63.13 -24.78
C VAL A 743 4.22 -63.60 -25.22
N LEU A 744 4.28 -64.55 -26.14
CA LEU A 744 5.52 -65.06 -26.72
C LEU A 744 5.46 -65.05 -28.24
N ASN A 745 6.38 -64.33 -28.88
CA ASN A 745 6.59 -64.38 -30.32
C ASN A 745 7.97 -64.97 -30.64
N ILE A 746 7.96 -66.14 -31.30
CA ILE A 746 9.14 -66.87 -31.77
C ILE A 746 9.03 -67.17 -33.27
N SER A 747 8.24 -66.38 -34.00
CA SER A 747 8.02 -66.54 -35.43
C SER A 747 9.31 -66.30 -36.24
N GLY A 748 9.43 -66.93 -37.41
CA GLY A 748 10.58 -66.76 -38.29
C GLY A 748 11.89 -67.37 -37.77
N THR A 749 11.82 -68.30 -36.81
CA THR A 749 12.99 -69.00 -36.22
C THR A 749 13.16 -70.40 -36.81
N ASN A 750 14.28 -71.07 -36.51
CA ASN A 750 14.57 -72.42 -37.00
C ASN A 750 14.06 -73.56 -36.09
N LEU A 751 13.23 -73.24 -35.09
CA LEU A 751 12.73 -74.17 -34.08
C LEU A 751 12.00 -75.38 -34.68
N LYS A 752 12.31 -76.57 -34.15
CA LYS A 752 11.68 -77.86 -34.54
C LYS A 752 10.69 -78.39 -33.51
N ALA A 753 10.81 -77.96 -32.26
CA ALA A 753 9.98 -78.37 -31.12
C ALA A 753 9.81 -77.20 -30.15
N LEU A 754 8.75 -77.25 -29.33
CA LEU A 754 8.42 -76.23 -28.31
C LEU A 754 8.78 -76.69 -26.88
N LYS A 755 9.75 -77.60 -26.76
CA LYS A 755 10.18 -78.11 -25.44
C LYS A 755 10.74 -76.95 -24.62
N GLY A 756 10.28 -76.80 -23.39
CA GLY A 756 10.57 -75.69 -22.50
C GLY A 756 9.37 -74.76 -22.26
N LEU A 757 8.29 -74.88 -23.04
CA LEU A 757 7.07 -74.07 -22.85
C LEU A 757 6.02 -74.73 -21.93
N GLU A 758 6.20 -76.00 -21.55
CA GLU A 758 5.21 -76.79 -20.80
C GLU A 758 4.87 -76.17 -19.43
N SER A 759 5.80 -75.44 -18.83
CA SER A 759 5.66 -74.80 -17.52
C SER A 759 5.06 -73.38 -17.57
N LEU A 760 4.82 -72.82 -18.76
CA LEU A 760 4.36 -71.43 -18.92
C LEU A 760 2.83 -71.33 -18.79
N LEU A 761 2.34 -71.67 -17.61
CA LEU A 761 0.90 -71.79 -17.34
C LEU A 761 0.11 -70.49 -17.53
N ARG A 762 0.78 -69.32 -17.53
CA ARG A 762 0.16 -67.99 -17.77
C ARG A 762 0.21 -67.55 -19.23
N LEU A 763 0.74 -68.37 -20.14
CA LEU A 763 0.87 -68.01 -21.54
C LEU A 763 -0.52 -67.90 -22.21
N GLU A 764 -0.79 -66.74 -22.79
CA GLU A 764 -2.06 -66.35 -23.42
C GLU A 764 -1.94 -66.30 -24.94
N GLU A 765 -0.86 -65.71 -25.45
CA GLU A 765 -0.60 -65.56 -26.88
C GLU A 765 0.73 -66.18 -27.27
N LEU A 766 0.71 -67.03 -28.30
CA LEU A 766 1.89 -67.65 -28.86
C LEU A 766 1.93 -67.51 -30.38
N ASP A 767 2.99 -66.92 -30.91
CA ASP A 767 3.28 -66.87 -32.34
C ASP A 767 4.50 -67.74 -32.68
N VAL A 768 4.25 -68.79 -33.46
CA VAL A 768 5.23 -69.76 -33.97
C VAL A 768 5.22 -69.80 -35.50
N ALA A 769 4.69 -68.77 -36.16
CA ALA A 769 4.59 -68.72 -37.61
C ALA A 769 5.97 -68.79 -38.28
N SER A 770 6.04 -69.35 -39.49
CA SER A 770 7.30 -69.44 -40.26
C SER A 770 8.44 -70.15 -39.51
N THR A 771 8.13 -71.25 -38.83
CA THR A 771 9.11 -72.11 -38.12
C THR A 771 9.19 -73.52 -38.71
N ASN A 772 10.15 -74.35 -38.28
CA ASN A 772 10.30 -75.74 -38.74
C ASN A 772 9.54 -76.78 -37.88
N LEU A 773 8.54 -76.32 -37.13
CA LEU A 773 7.82 -77.08 -36.12
C LEU A 773 7.02 -78.26 -36.66
N ARG A 774 7.06 -79.41 -35.98
CA ARG A 774 6.33 -80.64 -36.37
C ARG A 774 5.29 -81.12 -35.36
N SER A 775 5.25 -80.55 -34.16
CA SER A 775 4.36 -80.98 -33.08
C SER A 775 3.98 -79.81 -32.17
N LEU A 776 2.73 -79.78 -31.72
CA LEU A 776 2.21 -78.84 -30.72
C LEU A 776 2.08 -79.44 -29.31
N ARG A 777 2.51 -80.70 -29.10
CA ARG A 777 2.35 -81.40 -27.81
C ARG A 777 2.81 -80.60 -26.58
N PRO A 778 3.98 -79.90 -26.58
CA PRO A 778 4.43 -79.16 -25.40
C PRO A 778 3.50 -78.05 -24.93
N ILE A 779 2.56 -77.61 -25.77
CA ILE A 779 1.61 -76.54 -25.46
C ILE A 779 0.15 -77.04 -25.41
N GLU A 780 -0.09 -78.34 -25.57
CA GLU A 780 -1.44 -78.92 -25.69
C GLU A 780 -2.27 -78.77 -24.41
N ASP A 781 -1.60 -78.76 -23.25
CA ASP A 781 -2.20 -78.67 -21.92
C ASP A 781 -2.06 -77.28 -21.26
N LEU A 782 -1.68 -76.24 -22.01
CA LEU A 782 -1.55 -74.89 -21.45
C LEU A 782 -2.93 -74.26 -21.21
N PRO A 783 -3.34 -74.01 -19.95
CA PRO A 783 -4.74 -73.73 -19.62
C PRO A 783 -5.23 -72.34 -20.03
N ASN A 784 -4.31 -71.38 -20.22
CA ASN A 784 -4.62 -69.98 -20.48
C ASN A 784 -4.35 -69.54 -21.93
N LEU A 785 -3.94 -70.47 -22.81
CA LEU A 785 -3.59 -70.11 -24.19
C LEU A 785 -4.86 -69.79 -25.00
N ILE A 786 -5.04 -68.51 -25.32
CA ILE A 786 -6.21 -68.01 -26.05
C ILE A 786 -5.92 -67.71 -27.51
N LYS A 787 -4.65 -67.61 -27.91
CA LYS A 787 -4.29 -67.31 -29.30
C LYS A 787 -3.00 -68.02 -29.72
N LEU A 788 -3.08 -68.72 -30.86
CA LEU A 788 -1.96 -69.42 -31.47
C LEU A 788 -1.86 -69.07 -32.96
N SER A 789 -0.73 -68.50 -33.38
CA SER A 789 -0.39 -68.30 -34.79
C SER A 789 0.66 -69.32 -35.23
N CYS A 790 0.33 -70.20 -36.19
CA CYS A 790 1.21 -71.32 -36.59
C CYS A 790 1.21 -71.64 -38.09
N PHE A 791 0.92 -70.64 -38.93
CA PHE A 791 1.02 -70.74 -40.40
C PHE A 791 2.47 -70.82 -40.88
N ASN A 792 2.68 -71.33 -42.09
CA ASN A 792 4.02 -71.56 -42.65
C ASN A 792 4.94 -72.41 -41.74
N THR A 793 4.38 -73.48 -41.16
CA THR A 793 5.12 -74.46 -40.33
C THR A 793 5.15 -75.83 -41.00
N ARG A 794 5.85 -76.82 -40.40
CA ARG A 794 5.81 -78.23 -40.85
C ARG A 794 4.74 -79.05 -40.12
N LEU A 795 3.76 -78.40 -39.51
CA LEU A 795 2.61 -79.04 -38.86
C LEU A 795 1.66 -79.60 -39.93
N SER A 796 1.14 -80.81 -39.69
CA SER A 796 0.07 -81.35 -40.52
C SER A 796 -1.28 -80.75 -40.12
N SER A 797 -2.21 -80.57 -41.07
CA SER A 797 -3.56 -80.08 -40.78
C SER A 797 -4.23 -80.90 -39.67
N ARG A 798 -4.05 -82.24 -39.69
CA ARG A 798 -4.55 -83.16 -38.64
C ARG A 798 -4.01 -82.83 -37.24
N THR A 799 -2.76 -82.38 -37.14
CA THR A 799 -2.16 -82.00 -35.85
C THR A 799 -2.81 -80.73 -35.31
N VAL A 800 -3.08 -79.77 -36.19
CA VAL A 800 -3.72 -78.49 -35.84
C VAL A 800 -5.19 -78.69 -35.49
N ASP A 801 -5.91 -79.52 -36.24
CA ASP A 801 -7.31 -79.84 -35.98
C ASP A 801 -7.47 -80.52 -34.61
N ARG A 802 -6.60 -81.48 -34.26
CA ARG A 802 -6.59 -82.09 -32.92
C ARG A 802 -6.34 -81.04 -31.84
N PHE A 803 -5.41 -80.12 -32.06
CA PHE A 803 -5.13 -79.06 -31.09
C PHE A 803 -6.36 -78.16 -30.89
N ARG A 804 -7.09 -77.80 -31.96
CA ARG A 804 -8.35 -77.04 -31.89
C ARG A 804 -9.44 -77.79 -31.12
N GLU A 805 -9.54 -79.12 -31.30
CA GLU A 805 -10.49 -79.96 -30.56
C GLU A 805 -10.18 -79.99 -29.06
N SER A 806 -8.90 -80.13 -28.68
CA SER A 806 -8.46 -80.13 -27.28
C SER A 806 -8.51 -78.73 -26.64
N ASN A 807 -8.40 -77.65 -27.43
CA ASN A 807 -8.32 -76.26 -26.97
C ASN A 807 -9.38 -75.37 -27.68
N PRO A 808 -10.68 -75.57 -27.43
CA PRO A 808 -11.76 -74.90 -28.17
C PRO A 808 -11.83 -73.39 -27.92
N ASN A 809 -11.24 -72.90 -26.83
CA ASN A 809 -11.21 -71.48 -26.47
C ASN A 809 -10.00 -70.74 -27.06
N CYS A 810 -9.13 -71.43 -27.80
CA CYS A 810 -7.93 -70.85 -28.41
C CYS A 810 -8.19 -70.49 -29.89
N GLU A 811 -7.99 -69.22 -30.26
CA GLU A 811 -8.00 -68.78 -31.65
C GLU A 811 -6.74 -69.28 -32.37
N VAL A 812 -6.89 -70.26 -33.27
CA VAL A 812 -5.78 -70.86 -34.01
C VAL A 812 -5.72 -70.38 -35.47
N ARG A 813 -4.72 -69.55 -35.79
CA ARG A 813 -4.42 -69.07 -37.15
C ARG A 813 -3.44 -70.01 -37.86
N TYR A 814 -3.96 -70.77 -38.81
CA TYR A 814 -3.23 -71.75 -39.62
C TYR A 814 -3.77 -71.75 -41.05
N TYR A 815 -2.89 -71.56 -42.03
CA TYR A 815 -3.18 -71.61 -43.46
C TYR A 815 -1.94 -72.06 -44.25
#